data_AF-A0A378KUV5-F1
#
_entry.id   AF-A0A378KUV5-F1
#
_cell.length_a   1.000
_cell.length_b   1.000
_cell.length_c   1.000
_cell.angle_alpha   90.00
_cell.angle_beta   90.00
_cell.angle_gamma   90.00
#
_symmetry.space_group_name_H-M   'P 1'
#
loop_
_entity.id
_entity.type
_entity.pdbx_description
1 polymer ?
#
loop_
_entity_poly.entity_id
_entity_poly.type
_entity_poly.pdbx_seq_one_letter_code
_entity_poly.pdbx_strand_id
1 'polypeptide(L)'
;MLKRNRIFCIYHVLVGLFLLFTAMSMVQAARPLWTFTPAVGSNPTQAVPANGSASIQYIIENQSPKSKQLVILPIPGVKQTAPCLLAPKGQAGSSCTLNLVISGSALPQSGIHGGPALCQINADSSPNPSQCYQPSLCNQLNITLSTAPPRPTPTPTPTPATAISVNGSPLLLTPNATGSLIVTNTGSSTALNVIATLPPALAADVTQDASNCTILISGASCNLHFTANAQSHPPTAITVAGTNTNTVGGTITLVLPYVTNGTVNAVVVDAANNLIYLGGVFSQVGPNIGNGVPIDDSTGLPLATFPRVNGVVSAVVADSGGGWYIGGSFTFVSGEPRNRIAHILSDGTLDPTWNPNASGSVLALAVSGTTVYASGVFTSIGGQARNNLAALDASTGNATAWNPNPNNSVTALAVSGTTIYASGTFTNIGSQPRTRIAALDASTGNATAWSPNANNSVNALAVSGTTVYAGGLFTSIGGQARNRIAALDANSGTATAWDPNSNGNVFVLAVSGGTVYAGGFFTNIGSQARNRIAALDANSGNATAWNPNANNTVLALAVSGTTVYAGGLFTSIGGQSRNFIAALDAATGNATTWNPNPNGGVGALAVSGTTVYAGGAFFSIGSVTRNYIAALDATSGTVTAWDPNANNSVTALAVSGTTVYAGGAFTSIGGQARNRIAALDAISSNATAWDPNSNGNVGALAVSGTTVYAGGAFTSIGGQARNRIATLDASTGNATAWDPNANNSVTALAVSGPTVYAGGAFTSINGQARNRIAALDASTGNATAWDPNADNSVNALAVSGTTVYAGGAFTSIGSQARNRIAALDVTNGNATAWDPNANNSVNALAVSGPTVYAGGTFTSIGGQARNRIAALDATSGNATALVSNANNSVLTLALSGTTVYAGGDFTTINNEPSSRLAIILMALTP
;
A
#
# COMPACT_ATOMS: atom_id res chain seq x y z
N MET A 1 -40.67 -100.15 -22.45
CA MET A 1 -42.14 -100.33 -22.62
C MET A 1 -42.73 -99.06 -23.22
N LEU A 2 -43.96 -99.15 -23.76
CA LEU A 2 -44.84 -98.14 -24.36
C LEU A 2 -44.58 -96.67 -23.90
N LYS A 3 -44.49 -95.62 -24.73
CA LYS A 3 -45.25 -95.23 -25.94
C LYS A 3 -46.75 -94.98 -25.67
N ARG A 4 -47.14 -93.73 -25.32
CA ARG A 4 -48.49 -93.21 -25.61
C ARG A 4 -48.61 -91.66 -25.60
N ASN A 5 -48.81 -91.10 -26.80
CA ASN A 5 -49.47 -89.82 -27.15
C ASN A 5 -48.90 -88.52 -26.54
N ARG A 6 -48.76 -87.39 -27.25
CA ARG A 6 -49.67 -86.72 -28.21
C ARG A 6 -48.83 -86.16 -29.37
N ILE A 7 -49.16 -86.26 -30.66
CA ILE A 7 -50.32 -85.68 -31.38
C ILE A 7 -50.61 -84.23 -30.97
N PHE A 8 -49.75 -83.30 -31.40
CA PHE A 8 -50.10 -81.92 -31.81
C PHE A 8 -48.86 -81.25 -32.47
N CYS A 9 -48.39 -81.77 -33.62
CA CYS A 9 -47.07 -81.42 -34.17
C CYS A 9 -47.09 -80.82 -35.60
N ILE A 10 -48.21 -80.21 -36.03
CA ILE A 10 -48.31 -79.50 -37.32
C ILE A 10 -49.04 -78.15 -37.12
N TYR A 11 -48.54 -77.32 -36.19
CA TYR A 11 -48.98 -75.92 -36.04
C TYR A 11 -47.91 -74.96 -35.50
N HIS A 12 -46.64 -75.39 -35.36
CA HIS A 12 -45.56 -74.56 -34.79
C HIS A 12 -44.36 -74.33 -35.72
N VAL A 13 -44.34 -74.92 -36.92
CA VAL A 13 -43.28 -74.68 -37.92
C VAL A 13 -43.46 -73.33 -38.65
N LEU A 14 -44.67 -72.73 -38.62
CA LEU A 14 -44.95 -71.42 -39.21
C LEU A 14 -44.92 -70.24 -38.22
N VAL A 15 -44.80 -70.49 -36.91
CA VAL A 15 -44.63 -69.44 -35.89
C VAL A 15 -43.14 -69.19 -35.60
N GLY A 16 -42.28 -70.18 -35.84
CA GLY A 16 -40.82 -70.06 -35.68
C GLY A 16 -40.12 -69.10 -36.65
N LEU A 17 -40.76 -68.70 -37.77
CA LEU A 17 -40.16 -67.79 -38.75
C LEU A 17 -40.57 -66.32 -38.58
N PHE A 18 -41.55 -66.02 -37.72
CA PHE A 18 -42.05 -64.64 -37.51
C PHE A 18 -41.64 -64.05 -36.14
N LEU A 19 -41.09 -64.86 -35.24
CA LEU A 19 -40.60 -64.44 -33.92
C LEU A 19 -39.06 -64.32 -33.80
N LEU A 20 -38.34 -64.51 -34.91
CA LEU A 20 -36.88 -64.35 -35.00
C LEU A 20 -36.43 -62.99 -35.58
N PHE A 21 -37.38 -62.10 -35.90
CA PHE A 21 -37.11 -60.78 -36.50
C PHE A 21 -37.60 -59.57 -35.68
N THR A 22 -38.12 -59.76 -34.46
CA THR A 22 -38.69 -58.67 -33.64
C THR A 22 -38.17 -58.64 -32.20
N ALA A 23 -36.84 -58.71 -32.00
CA ALA A 23 -36.21 -58.40 -30.71
C ALA A 23 -34.72 -57.97 -30.81
N MET A 24 -34.25 -57.47 -31.96
CA MET A 24 -33.04 -56.63 -31.98
C MET A 24 -33.42 -55.18 -31.67
N SER A 25 -33.90 -54.94 -30.45
CA SER A 25 -33.77 -53.61 -29.85
C SER A 25 -32.28 -53.37 -29.64
N MET A 26 -31.66 -52.66 -30.57
CA MET A 26 -30.34 -52.09 -30.34
C MET A 26 -30.45 -51.16 -29.14
N VAL A 27 -30.05 -51.63 -27.96
CA VAL A 27 -29.71 -50.74 -26.86
C VAL A 27 -28.41 -50.06 -27.28
N GLN A 28 -28.54 -49.00 -28.08
CA GLN A 28 -27.51 -47.97 -28.15
C GLN A 28 -27.39 -47.40 -26.75
N ALA A 29 -26.45 -47.94 -25.97
CA ALA A 29 -25.97 -47.28 -24.78
C ALA A 29 -25.43 -45.92 -25.23
N ALA A 30 -26.18 -44.85 -24.91
CA ALA A 30 -25.78 -43.50 -25.26
C ALA A 30 -24.39 -43.25 -24.67
N ARG A 31 -23.41 -42.92 -25.54
CA ARG A 31 -22.03 -42.66 -25.08
C ARG A 31 -22.09 -41.54 -24.03
N PRO A 32 -21.54 -41.76 -22.82
CA PRO A 32 -21.67 -40.79 -21.76
C PRO A 32 -20.96 -39.50 -22.15
N LEU A 33 -21.57 -38.35 -21.88
CA LEU A 33 -21.03 -37.05 -22.28
C LEU A 33 -19.80 -36.64 -21.44
N TRP A 34 -19.52 -37.35 -20.34
CA TRP A 34 -18.29 -37.28 -19.55
C TRP A 34 -17.97 -38.63 -18.91
N THR A 35 -16.69 -38.88 -18.63
CA THR A 35 -16.17 -40.10 -17.98
C THR A 35 -15.77 -39.84 -16.53
N PHE A 36 -15.66 -40.91 -15.73
CA PHE A 36 -15.22 -40.88 -14.32
C PHE A 36 -14.06 -41.85 -14.10
N THR A 37 -12.92 -41.32 -13.69
CA THR A 37 -11.74 -42.12 -13.29
C THR A 37 -11.33 -41.69 -11.88
N PRO A 38 -11.25 -42.58 -10.88
CA PRO A 38 -10.70 -42.24 -9.57
C PRO A 38 -9.30 -41.62 -9.72
N ALA A 39 -9.02 -40.52 -9.04
CA ALA A 39 -7.70 -39.91 -9.08
C ALA A 39 -6.67 -40.84 -8.42
N VAL A 40 -5.40 -40.73 -8.80
CA VAL A 40 -4.31 -41.53 -8.21
C VAL A 40 -4.28 -41.29 -6.69
N GLY A 41 -4.36 -42.36 -5.91
CA GLY A 41 -4.42 -42.31 -4.44
C GLY A 41 -5.82 -42.12 -3.83
N SER A 42 -6.86 -41.84 -4.63
CA SER A 42 -8.25 -41.80 -4.12
C SER A 42 -8.87 -43.20 -4.07
N ASN A 43 -9.43 -43.55 -2.91
CA ASN A 43 -10.14 -44.82 -2.72
C ASN A 43 -11.67 -44.61 -2.65
N PRO A 44 -12.43 -44.93 -3.71
CA PRO A 44 -13.89 -44.84 -3.70
C PRO A 44 -14.60 -45.95 -2.88
N THR A 45 -13.85 -46.95 -2.37
CA THR A 45 -14.36 -48.05 -1.53
C THR A 45 -13.71 -48.03 -0.15
N GLN A 46 -14.33 -47.38 0.82
CA GLN A 46 -13.77 -47.23 2.18
C GLN A 46 -14.85 -47.12 3.27
N ALA A 47 -14.51 -47.56 4.49
CA ALA A 47 -15.36 -47.40 5.66
C ALA A 47 -15.06 -46.06 6.35
N VAL A 48 -16.10 -45.26 6.64
CA VAL A 48 -15.97 -43.93 7.28
C VAL A 48 -16.60 -43.97 8.68
N PRO A 49 -15.87 -43.63 9.76
CA PRO A 49 -16.42 -43.57 11.10
C PRO A 49 -17.59 -42.60 11.21
N ALA A 50 -18.60 -42.92 12.02
CA ALA A 50 -19.80 -42.08 12.21
C ALA A 50 -19.49 -40.67 12.77
N ASN A 51 -18.30 -40.44 13.33
CA ASN A 51 -17.80 -39.14 13.79
C ASN A 51 -16.64 -38.58 12.94
N GLY A 52 -16.30 -39.23 11.82
CA GLY A 52 -15.17 -38.88 10.96
C GLY A 52 -15.59 -38.25 9.62
N SER A 53 -14.59 -37.91 8.83
CA SER A 53 -14.75 -37.48 7.44
C SER A 53 -13.70 -38.14 6.54
N ALA A 54 -13.96 -38.17 5.24
CA ALA A 54 -13.04 -38.67 4.23
C ALA A 54 -13.13 -37.83 2.95
N SER A 55 -12.07 -37.85 2.12
CA SER A 55 -12.04 -37.20 0.82
C SER A 55 -11.89 -38.24 -0.29
N ILE A 56 -12.58 -38.04 -1.40
CA ILE A 56 -12.49 -38.87 -2.61
C ILE A 56 -12.44 -37.96 -3.82
N GLN A 57 -11.49 -38.19 -4.72
CA GLN A 57 -11.35 -37.43 -5.95
C GLN A 57 -11.60 -38.30 -7.18
N TYR A 58 -12.32 -37.73 -8.15
CA TYR A 58 -12.47 -38.27 -9.49
C TYR A 58 -11.93 -37.27 -10.52
N ILE A 59 -11.18 -37.76 -11.49
CA ILE A 59 -10.94 -37.04 -12.74
C ILE A 59 -12.18 -37.23 -13.63
N ILE A 60 -12.81 -36.11 -13.96
CA ILE A 60 -13.94 -36.02 -14.89
C ILE A 60 -13.42 -35.47 -16.21
N GLU A 61 -13.69 -36.14 -17.32
CA GLU A 61 -13.25 -35.72 -18.65
C GLU A 61 -14.46 -35.58 -19.59
N ASN A 62 -14.58 -34.42 -20.27
CA ASN A 62 -15.67 -34.14 -21.19
C ASN A 62 -15.50 -34.90 -22.51
N GLN A 63 -16.49 -35.72 -22.85
CA GLN A 63 -16.53 -36.49 -24.09
C GLN A 63 -17.36 -35.80 -25.19
N SER A 64 -17.94 -34.63 -24.91
CA SER A 64 -18.80 -33.88 -25.82
C SER A 64 -18.12 -32.66 -26.46
N PRO A 65 -18.56 -32.20 -27.64
CA PRO A 65 -18.03 -31.01 -28.30
C PRO A 65 -18.56 -29.68 -27.71
N LYS A 66 -19.31 -29.72 -26.60
CA LYS A 66 -19.82 -28.54 -25.89
C LYS A 66 -19.20 -28.47 -24.51
N SER A 67 -19.01 -27.26 -23.97
CA SER A 67 -18.65 -27.09 -22.56
C SER A 67 -19.71 -27.68 -21.63
N LYS A 68 -19.30 -28.01 -20.41
CA LYS A 68 -20.15 -28.58 -19.36
C LYS A 68 -19.89 -27.91 -18.03
N GLN A 69 -20.96 -27.75 -17.25
CA GLN A 69 -20.89 -27.29 -15.86
C GLN A 69 -21.68 -28.28 -15.00
N LEU A 70 -20.95 -29.00 -14.15
CA LEU A 70 -21.40 -30.27 -13.60
C LEU A 70 -21.42 -30.25 -12.06
N VAL A 71 -22.57 -30.59 -11.49
CA VAL A 71 -22.79 -30.72 -10.05
C VAL A 71 -23.36 -32.09 -9.69
N ILE A 72 -23.07 -32.55 -8.47
CA ILE A 72 -23.56 -33.85 -7.97
C ILE A 72 -25.07 -33.80 -7.70
N LEU A 73 -25.78 -34.86 -8.07
CA LEU A 73 -27.13 -35.11 -7.57
C LEU A 73 -27.05 -35.34 -6.05
N PRO A 74 -27.84 -34.68 -5.18
CA PRO A 74 -27.64 -34.73 -3.74
C PRO A 74 -27.62 -36.17 -3.17
N ILE A 75 -26.53 -36.51 -2.46
CA ILE A 75 -26.39 -37.76 -1.71
C ILE A 75 -26.20 -37.39 -0.22
N PRO A 76 -27.00 -37.93 0.71
CA PRO A 76 -26.82 -37.69 2.14
C PRO A 76 -25.38 -38.00 2.60
N GLY A 77 -24.76 -37.03 3.27
CA GLY A 77 -23.39 -37.15 3.78
C GLY A 77 -22.28 -36.93 2.76
N VAL A 78 -22.56 -36.63 1.48
CA VAL A 78 -21.53 -36.34 0.46
C VAL A 78 -21.69 -34.94 -0.11
N LYS A 79 -20.62 -34.14 -0.05
CA LYS A 79 -20.58 -32.77 -0.59
C LYS A 79 -19.46 -32.62 -1.62
N GLN A 80 -19.82 -32.15 -2.82
CA GLN A 80 -18.86 -31.64 -3.80
C GLN A 80 -18.34 -30.27 -3.35
N THR A 81 -17.02 -30.05 -3.38
CA THR A 81 -16.43 -28.79 -2.88
C THR A 81 -16.52 -27.64 -3.88
N ALA A 82 -16.48 -27.92 -5.18
CA ALA A 82 -16.68 -26.95 -6.27
C ALA A 82 -17.30 -27.62 -7.52
N PRO A 83 -18.15 -26.93 -8.30
CA PRO A 83 -18.65 -27.42 -9.59
C PRO A 83 -17.51 -27.76 -10.55
N CYS A 84 -17.66 -28.82 -11.36
CA CYS A 84 -16.71 -29.08 -12.44
C CYS A 84 -17.07 -28.28 -13.69
N LEU A 85 -16.19 -27.35 -14.06
CA LEU A 85 -16.23 -26.60 -15.30
C LEU A 85 -15.34 -27.31 -16.32
N LEU A 86 -15.90 -27.67 -17.48
CA LEU A 86 -15.20 -28.43 -18.52
C LEU A 86 -15.33 -27.74 -19.88
N ALA A 87 -14.19 -27.49 -20.52
CA ALA A 87 -14.11 -27.10 -21.93
C ALA A 87 -14.57 -28.26 -22.84
N PRO A 88 -14.94 -27.99 -24.11
CA PRO A 88 -15.16 -29.03 -25.13
C PRO A 88 -14.04 -30.08 -25.20
N LYS A 89 -14.39 -31.32 -25.55
CA LYS A 89 -13.45 -32.44 -25.67
C LYS A 89 -12.19 -32.06 -26.48
N GLY A 90 -11.02 -32.29 -25.90
CA GLY A 90 -9.72 -32.09 -26.56
C GLY A 90 -9.16 -30.67 -26.49
N GLN A 91 -9.81 -29.76 -25.76
CA GLN A 91 -9.28 -28.43 -25.45
C GLN A 91 -8.63 -28.39 -24.06
N ALA A 92 -7.77 -27.40 -23.81
CA ALA A 92 -7.27 -27.15 -22.46
C ALA A 92 -8.45 -26.90 -21.49
N GLY A 93 -8.44 -27.55 -20.33
CA GLY A 93 -9.57 -27.55 -19.40
C GLY A 93 -10.73 -28.51 -19.77
N SER A 94 -10.54 -29.46 -20.69
CA SER A 94 -11.55 -30.51 -20.95
C SER A 94 -11.61 -31.61 -19.87
N SER A 95 -10.83 -31.49 -18.80
CA SER A 95 -10.88 -32.33 -17.60
C SER A 95 -10.91 -31.49 -16.32
N CYS A 96 -11.47 -32.06 -15.24
CA CYS A 96 -11.64 -31.44 -13.92
C CYS A 96 -11.48 -32.49 -12.81
N THR A 97 -10.90 -32.11 -11.67
CA THR A 97 -10.88 -32.96 -10.46
C THR A 97 -12.12 -32.68 -9.60
N LEU A 98 -13.10 -33.58 -9.68
CA LEU A 98 -14.24 -33.61 -8.79
C LEU A 98 -13.78 -34.03 -7.38
N ASN A 99 -13.82 -33.10 -6.45
CA ASN A 99 -13.48 -33.32 -5.04
C ASN A 99 -14.78 -33.55 -4.22
N LEU A 100 -14.88 -34.71 -3.56
CA LEU A 100 -15.99 -35.07 -2.69
C LEU A 100 -15.54 -35.20 -1.25
N VAL A 101 -16.19 -34.47 -0.33
CA VAL A 101 -16.04 -34.64 1.12
C VAL A 101 -17.21 -35.47 1.63
N ILE A 102 -16.88 -36.57 2.32
CA ILE A 102 -17.83 -37.43 3.02
C ILE A 102 -17.84 -37.05 4.51
N SER A 103 -19.02 -36.86 5.08
CA SER A 103 -19.25 -36.70 6.51
C SER A 103 -19.95 -37.92 7.08
N GLY A 104 -19.26 -38.68 7.92
CA GLY A 104 -19.75 -39.94 8.47
C GLY A 104 -21.02 -39.80 9.32
N SER A 105 -21.24 -38.65 9.95
CA SER A 105 -22.43 -38.38 10.78
C SER A 105 -23.71 -38.16 9.97
N ALA A 106 -23.60 -37.97 8.66
CA ALA A 106 -24.72 -37.74 7.74
C ALA A 106 -24.86 -38.83 6.66
N LEU A 107 -24.07 -39.92 6.76
CA LEU A 107 -24.23 -41.10 5.92
C LEU A 107 -25.49 -41.91 6.31
N PRO A 108 -26.19 -42.54 5.35
CA PRO A 108 -27.20 -43.55 5.65
C PRO A 108 -26.58 -44.75 6.39
N GLN A 109 -27.32 -45.39 7.30
CA GLN A 109 -26.83 -46.61 7.99
C GLN A 109 -26.54 -47.78 7.04
N SER A 110 -27.22 -47.83 5.89
CA SER A 110 -26.97 -48.78 4.82
C SER A 110 -25.68 -48.51 4.02
N GLY A 111 -24.95 -47.43 4.31
CA GLY A 111 -23.88 -46.95 3.45
C GLY A 111 -24.35 -46.35 2.12
N ILE A 112 -23.40 -46.03 1.26
CA ILE A 112 -23.59 -45.56 -0.12
C ILE A 112 -22.96 -46.60 -1.04
N HIS A 113 -23.77 -47.20 -1.92
CA HIS A 113 -23.35 -48.29 -2.81
C HIS A 113 -23.72 -47.98 -4.28
N GLY A 114 -23.33 -46.78 -4.73
CA GLY A 114 -23.64 -46.25 -6.06
C GLY A 114 -23.28 -44.76 -6.19
N GLY A 115 -23.26 -44.22 -7.42
CA GLY A 115 -22.87 -42.83 -7.69
C GLY A 115 -21.35 -42.58 -7.59
N PRO A 116 -20.90 -41.29 -7.56
CA PRO A 116 -21.72 -40.09 -7.62
C PRO A 116 -22.42 -39.95 -8.98
N ALA A 117 -23.72 -39.63 -8.98
CA ALA A 117 -24.36 -39.15 -10.21
C ALA A 117 -23.99 -37.66 -10.36
N LEU A 118 -23.27 -37.32 -11.43
CA LEU A 118 -22.90 -35.95 -11.77
C LEU A 118 -23.75 -35.49 -12.94
N CYS A 119 -24.36 -34.31 -12.81
CA CYS A 119 -25.41 -33.80 -13.69
C CYS A 119 -25.05 -32.44 -14.25
N GLN A 120 -25.45 -32.16 -15.48
CA GLN A 120 -25.42 -30.80 -16.03
C GLN A 120 -26.34 -29.88 -15.21
N ILE A 121 -25.89 -28.67 -14.87
CA ILE A 121 -26.75 -27.70 -14.20
C ILE A 121 -27.85 -27.15 -15.12
N ASN A 122 -29.01 -26.86 -14.52
CA ASN A 122 -30.06 -26.00 -15.04
C ASN A 122 -29.70 -24.51 -14.85
N ALA A 123 -30.51 -23.61 -15.39
CA ALA A 123 -30.32 -22.16 -15.27
C ALA A 123 -30.41 -21.63 -13.82
N ASP A 124 -31.07 -22.36 -12.92
CA ASP A 124 -31.16 -22.10 -11.49
C ASP A 124 -30.04 -22.76 -10.66
N SER A 125 -29.00 -23.30 -11.33
CA SER A 125 -27.91 -24.09 -10.75
C SER A 125 -28.32 -25.44 -10.12
N SER A 126 -29.57 -25.88 -10.24
CA SER A 126 -29.98 -27.23 -9.82
C SER A 126 -29.44 -28.32 -10.77
N PRO A 127 -29.14 -29.55 -10.29
CA PRO A 127 -28.79 -30.66 -11.17
C PRO A 127 -29.97 -31.06 -12.06
N ASN A 128 -29.75 -31.18 -13.37
CA ASN A 128 -30.75 -31.69 -14.31
C ASN A 128 -30.79 -33.23 -14.30
N PRO A 129 -31.85 -33.89 -13.78
CA PRO A 129 -31.88 -35.35 -13.65
C PRO A 129 -31.84 -36.10 -14.98
N SER A 130 -32.28 -35.45 -16.08
CA SER A 130 -32.27 -36.00 -17.44
C SER A 130 -30.91 -35.88 -18.13
N GLN A 131 -29.91 -35.27 -17.49
CA GLN A 131 -28.53 -35.14 -17.99
C GLN A 131 -27.50 -35.50 -16.91
N CYS A 132 -27.75 -36.59 -16.18
CA CYS A 132 -26.82 -37.17 -15.22
C CYS A 132 -26.10 -38.40 -15.79
N TYR A 133 -24.82 -38.55 -15.45
CA TYR A 133 -24.06 -39.79 -15.63
C TYR A 133 -23.38 -40.16 -14.30
N GLN A 134 -23.11 -41.44 -14.10
CA GLN A 134 -22.41 -41.96 -12.91
C GLN A 134 -21.23 -42.86 -13.34
N PRO A 135 -20.26 -43.15 -12.46
CA PRO A 135 -19.17 -44.08 -12.77
C PRO A 135 -19.66 -45.49 -13.14
N SER A 136 -18.76 -46.28 -13.71
CA SER A 136 -18.94 -47.73 -13.81
C SER A 136 -18.94 -48.40 -12.43
N LEU A 137 -19.45 -49.63 -12.32
CA LEU A 137 -19.49 -50.40 -11.07
C LEU A 137 -18.13 -50.54 -10.38
N CYS A 138 -17.02 -50.55 -11.12
CA CYS A 138 -15.66 -50.60 -10.57
C CYS A 138 -15.19 -49.28 -9.95
N ASN A 139 -15.81 -48.16 -10.35
CA ASN A 139 -15.41 -46.80 -9.97
C ASN A 139 -16.48 -46.12 -9.08
N GLN A 140 -17.60 -46.76 -8.77
CA GLN A 140 -18.67 -46.16 -7.96
C GLN A 140 -18.27 -45.97 -6.49
N LEU A 141 -18.97 -45.08 -5.79
CA LEU A 141 -18.86 -44.96 -4.34
C LEU A 141 -19.40 -46.21 -3.65
N ASN A 142 -18.58 -46.77 -2.76
CA ASN A 142 -18.88 -47.95 -1.97
C ASN A 142 -18.43 -47.69 -0.52
N ILE A 143 -19.21 -46.88 0.19
CA ILE A 143 -18.87 -46.27 1.47
C ILE A 143 -19.74 -46.87 2.57
N THR A 144 -19.12 -47.50 3.56
CA THR A 144 -19.81 -48.09 4.71
C THR A 144 -19.61 -47.27 5.99
N LEU A 145 -20.60 -47.29 6.88
CA LEU A 145 -20.52 -46.61 8.18
C LEU A 145 -19.66 -47.46 9.14
N SER A 146 -18.56 -46.91 9.66
CA SER A 146 -17.66 -47.63 10.57
C SER A 146 -18.05 -47.45 12.04
N THR A 147 -18.25 -48.57 12.74
CA THR A 147 -19.00 -48.66 14.01
C THR A 147 -18.09 -48.65 15.24
N ALA A 148 -17.51 -47.47 15.53
CA ALA A 148 -16.57 -47.22 16.64
C ALA A 148 -15.19 -47.92 16.49
N PRO A 149 -14.12 -47.39 17.11
CA PRO A 149 -12.75 -47.69 16.66
C PRO A 149 -12.18 -48.99 17.24
N PRO A 150 -11.52 -49.84 16.43
CA PRO A 150 -10.81 -51.00 16.94
C PRO A 150 -9.45 -50.62 17.55
N ARG A 151 -9.20 -51.15 18.75
CA ARG A 151 -7.88 -51.19 19.41
C ARG A 151 -6.87 -51.91 18.50
N PRO A 152 -5.61 -51.44 18.37
CA PRO A 152 -4.66 -52.03 17.43
C PRO A 152 -4.21 -53.43 17.84
N THR A 153 -4.39 -54.40 16.94
CA THR A 153 -3.62 -55.65 16.89
C THR A 153 -2.46 -55.48 15.90
N PRO A 154 -1.25 -56.01 16.19
CA PRO A 154 -0.09 -55.79 15.34
C PRO A 154 -0.17 -56.62 14.05
N THR A 155 -0.47 -55.98 12.93
CA THR A 155 -0.11 -56.49 11.61
C THR A 155 1.41 -56.44 11.48
N PRO A 156 2.10 -57.47 10.94
CA PRO A 156 3.54 -57.39 10.74
C PRO A 156 3.86 -56.25 9.77
N THR A 157 4.63 -55.26 10.22
CA THR A 157 5.30 -54.30 9.35
C THR A 157 6.07 -55.10 8.30
N PRO A 158 5.97 -54.80 6.99
CA PRO A 158 6.81 -55.46 6.01
C PRO A 158 8.27 -55.18 6.38
N THR A 159 9.01 -56.22 6.72
CA THR A 159 10.44 -56.10 7.03
C THR A 159 11.11 -55.52 5.79
N PRO A 160 11.78 -54.35 5.89
CA PRO A 160 12.35 -53.71 4.71
C PRO A 160 13.40 -54.63 4.07
N ALA A 161 13.31 -54.81 2.75
CA ALA A 161 14.14 -55.77 2.01
C ALA A 161 15.59 -55.28 1.84
N THR A 162 15.84 -53.98 2.06
CA THR A 162 17.16 -53.40 2.17
C THR A 162 17.17 -52.19 3.10
N ALA A 163 18.37 -51.80 3.54
CA ALA A 163 18.58 -50.64 4.40
C ALA A 163 19.13 -49.45 3.58
N ILE A 164 18.70 -48.25 3.93
CA ILE A 164 19.26 -46.97 3.45
C ILE A 164 19.70 -46.12 4.65
N SER A 165 20.66 -45.23 4.42
CA SER A 165 21.04 -44.15 5.34
C SER A 165 21.00 -42.80 4.62
N VAL A 166 20.76 -41.72 5.38
CA VAL A 166 20.69 -40.35 4.87
C VAL A 166 21.78 -39.52 5.54
N ASN A 167 22.61 -38.87 4.74
CA ASN A 167 23.66 -37.95 5.19
C ASN A 167 23.37 -36.52 4.69
N GLY A 168 23.80 -35.51 5.46
CA GLY A 168 23.56 -34.10 5.18
C GLY A 168 22.35 -33.47 5.90
N SER A 169 21.76 -34.17 6.88
CA SER A 169 20.68 -33.65 7.72
C SER A 169 21.22 -33.08 9.05
N PRO A 170 20.77 -31.89 9.53
CA PRO A 170 19.79 -31.01 8.90
C PRO A 170 20.35 -30.31 7.66
N LEU A 171 19.59 -30.33 6.56
CA LEU A 171 19.95 -29.64 5.33
C LEU A 171 19.56 -28.16 5.45
N LEU A 172 20.57 -27.28 5.34
CA LEU A 172 20.40 -25.83 5.40
C LEU A 172 20.34 -25.26 3.99
N LEU A 173 19.24 -24.58 3.65
CA LEU A 173 19.07 -23.89 2.38
C LEU A 173 18.87 -22.38 2.63
N THR A 174 19.49 -21.53 1.84
CA THR A 174 19.11 -20.12 1.73
C THR A 174 18.07 -19.96 0.61
N PRO A 175 17.29 -18.86 0.56
CA PRO A 175 16.33 -18.64 -0.53
C PRO A 175 16.98 -18.76 -1.91
N ASN A 176 16.26 -19.36 -2.86
CA ASN A 176 16.72 -19.67 -4.22
C ASN A 176 17.99 -20.54 -4.33
N ALA A 177 18.43 -21.19 -3.25
CA ALA A 177 19.56 -22.12 -3.29
C ALA A 177 19.11 -23.57 -3.50
N THR A 178 19.98 -24.36 -4.12
CA THR A 178 19.84 -25.82 -4.24
C THR A 178 20.80 -26.51 -3.28
N GLY A 179 20.35 -27.58 -2.63
CA GLY A 179 21.19 -28.46 -1.82
C GLY A 179 20.75 -29.93 -1.97
N SER A 180 21.43 -30.84 -1.29
CA SER A 180 21.17 -32.27 -1.44
C SER A 180 21.25 -33.03 -0.13
N LEU A 181 20.38 -34.02 0.04
CA LEU A 181 20.61 -35.12 0.96
C LEU A 181 21.21 -36.30 0.20
N ILE A 182 22.32 -36.83 0.71
CA ILE A 182 22.99 -38.00 0.14
C ILE A 182 22.33 -39.24 0.74
N VAL A 183 21.73 -40.07 -0.10
CA VAL A 183 21.10 -41.33 0.32
C VAL A 183 21.98 -42.49 -0.13
N THR A 184 22.43 -43.32 0.81
CA THR A 184 23.29 -44.49 0.55
C THR A 184 22.48 -45.76 0.82
N ASN A 185 22.51 -46.73 -0.10
CA ASN A 185 21.97 -48.07 0.15
C ASN A 185 23.00 -48.89 0.95
N THR A 186 22.70 -49.12 2.22
CA THR A 186 23.57 -49.84 3.17
C THR A 186 23.20 -51.31 3.32
N GLY A 187 22.07 -51.75 2.77
CA GLY A 187 21.68 -53.16 2.73
C GLY A 187 22.09 -53.87 1.43
N SER A 188 21.86 -55.18 1.40
CA SER A 188 22.37 -56.10 0.37
C SER A 188 21.52 -56.19 -0.90
N SER A 189 20.31 -55.61 -0.93
CA SER A 189 19.40 -55.63 -2.08
C SER A 189 19.26 -54.23 -2.70
N THR A 190 18.98 -54.15 -3.99
CA THR A 190 18.73 -52.86 -4.68
C THR A 190 17.54 -52.12 -4.06
N ALA A 191 17.75 -50.88 -3.63
CA ALA A 191 16.70 -49.97 -3.19
C ALA A 191 16.00 -49.34 -4.41
N LEU A 192 14.68 -49.24 -4.37
CA LEU A 192 13.87 -48.81 -5.52
C LEU A 192 12.98 -47.61 -5.17
N ASN A 193 12.98 -46.60 -6.06
CA ASN A 193 12.16 -45.38 -5.98
C ASN A 193 12.33 -44.64 -4.65
N VAL A 194 13.57 -44.37 -4.24
CA VAL A 194 13.86 -43.68 -2.98
C VAL A 194 13.58 -42.19 -3.11
N ILE A 195 12.74 -41.66 -2.21
CA ILE A 195 12.21 -40.30 -2.28
C ILE A 195 11.99 -39.74 -0.86
N ALA A 196 12.08 -38.42 -0.67
CA ALA A 196 11.59 -37.77 0.55
C ALA A 196 10.09 -37.45 0.45
N THR A 197 9.38 -37.65 1.55
CA THR A 197 8.02 -37.15 1.77
C THR A 197 8.11 -35.78 2.44
N LEU A 198 7.71 -34.73 1.73
CA LEU A 198 7.66 -33.36 2.23
C LEU A 198 6.29 -33.09 2.88
N PRO A 199 6.23 -32.58 4.13
CA PRO A 199 4.99 -32.10 4.72
C PRO A 199 4.35 -30.98 3.89
N PRO A 200 3.00 -30.81 3.89
CA PRO A 200 2.33 -29.87 3.00
C PRO A 200 2.84 -28.43 3.03
N ALA A 201 3.25 -27.93 4.19
CA ALA A 201 3.85 -26.60 4.33
C ALA A 201 5.20 -26.51 3.58
N LEU A 202 6.11 -27.47 3.79
CA LEU A 202 7.41 -27.49 3.11
C LEU A 202 7.31 -27.83 1.62
N ALA A 203 6.31 -28.62 1.23
CA ALA A 203 6.08 -29.03 -0.16
C ALA A 203 5.57 -27.89 -1.06
N ALA A 204 5.05 -26.81 -0.48
CA ALA A 204 4.71 -25.59 -1.22
C ALA A 204 5.95 -24.78 -1.62
N ASP A 205 7.03 -24.91 -0.83
CA ASP A 205 8.18 -24.00 -0.87
C ASP A 205 9.52 -24.67 -1.24
N VAL A 206 9.58 -26.01 -1.22
CA VAL A 206 10.74 -26.80 -1.63
C VAL A 206 10.33 -27.81 -2.69
N THR A 207 10.96 -27.70 -3.87
CA THR A 207 10.86 -28.72 -4.92
C THR A 207 11.96 -29.76 -4.76
N GLN A 208 11.69 -31.01 -5.16
CA GLN A 208 12.64 -32.11 -5.06
C GLN A 208 12.79 -32.84 -6.41
N ASP A 209 14.03 -33.03 -6.85
CA ASP A 209 14.40 -34.00 -7.88
C ASP A 209 15.02 -35.25 -7.22
N ALA A 210 14.43 -36.41 -7.53
CA ALA A 210 14.83 -37.73 -7.07
C ALA A 210 15.10 -38.70 -8.24
N SER A 211 15.26 -38.19 -9.47
CA SER A 211 15.42 -38.99 -10.70
C SER A 211 16.58 -39.99 -10.63
N ASN A 212 17.69 -39.60 -9.99
CA ASN A 212 18.88 -40.43 -9.76
C ASN A 212 18.72 -41.46 -8.62
N CYS A 213 17.63 -41.42 -7.84
CA CYS A 213 17.33 -42.31 -6.71
C CYS A 213 16.28 -43.39 -7.04
N THR A 214 15.92 -43.52 -8.32
CA THR A 214 14.93 -44.51 -8.82
C THR A 214 15.40 -45.95 -8.72
N ILE A 215 16.69 -46.21 -8.95
CA ILE A 215 17.32 -47.53 -8.77
C ILE A 215 18.68 -47.33 -8.10
N LEU A 216 18.83 -47.82 -6.87
CA LEU A 216 20.04 -47.64 -6.07
C LEU A 216 20.59 -48.99 -5.61
N ILE A 217 21.64 -49.48 -6.28
CA ILE A 217 22.27 -50.78 -5.96
C ILE A 217 22.98 -50.75 -4.59
N SER A 218 23.23 -51.93 -4.00
CA SER A 218 23.95 -52.07 -2.71
C SER A 218 25.28 -51.30 -2.72
N GLY A 219 25.53 -50.49 -1.69
CA GLY A 219 26.73 -49.67 -1.53
C GLY A 219 26.77 -48.38 -2.36
N ALA A 220 25.86 -48.17 -3.31
CA ALA A 220 25.79 -46.93 -4.09
C ALA A 220 25.09 -45.81 -3.31
N SER A 221 25.35 -44.57 -3.71
CA SER A 221 24.66 -43.37 -3.19
C SER A 221 24.03 -42.55 -4.32
N CYS A 222 22.91 -41.91 -4.03
CA CYS A 222 22.24 -40.94 -4.90
C CYS A 222 21.97 -39.63 -4.13
N ASN A 223 21.61 -38.56 -4.85
CA ASN A 223 21.34 -37.26 -4.25
C ASN A 223 19.86 -36.91 -4.46
N LEU A 224 19.10 -36.83 -3.37
CA LEU A 224 17.83 -36.12 -3.39
C LEU A 224 18.16 -34.62 -3.45
N HIS A 225 17.93 -34.00 -4.60
CA HIS A 225 18.19 -32.57 -4.81
C HIS A 225 16.96 -31.78 -4.40
N PHE A 226 17.15 -30.78 -3.54
CA PHE A 226 16.11 -29.88 -3.06
C PHE A 226 16.43 -28.45 -3.51
N THR A 227 15.47 -27.80 -4.17
CA THR A 227 15.57 -26.39 -4.54
C THR A 227 14.57 -25.58 -3.73
N ALA A 228 15.11 -24.66 -2.94
CA ALA A 228 14.37 -23.69 -2.15
C ALA A 228 13.74 -22.61 -3.03
N ASN A 229 12.53 -22.16 -2.69
CA ASN A 229 11.97 -20.92 -3.20
C ASN A 229 12.38 -19.71 -2.34
N ALA A 230 11.54 -18.67 -2.36
CA ALA A 230 11.67 -17.42 -1.62
C ALA A 230 11.64 -17.52 -0.08
N GLN A 231 11.06 -18.59 0.50
CA GLN A 231 10.56 -18.55 1.87
C GLN A 231 11.55 -19.05 2.93
N SER A 232 11.45 -18.48 4.14
CA SER A 232 12.06 -19.05 5.34
C SER A 232 11.11 -20.05 6.00
N HIS A 233 11.62 -21.18 6.47
CA HIS A 233 10.86 -22.22 7.16
C HIS A 233 11.58 -22.63 8.44
N PRO A 234 10.83 -22.89 9.53
CA PRO A 234 11.39 -23.53 10.72
C PRO A 234 11.90 -24.93 10.37
N PRO A 235 12.83 -25.49 11.18
CA PRO A 235 13.35 -26.84 10.96
C PRO A 235 12.21 -27.87 10.84
N THR A 236 12.01 -28.37 9.62
CA THR A 236 10.87 -29.22 9.28
C THR A 236 11.32 -30.65 9.05
N ALA A 237 10.74 -31.58 9.80
CA ALA A 237 11.04 -33.00 9.68
C ALA A 237 10.45 -33.59 8.38
N ILE A 238 11.25 -34.41 7.71
CA ILE A 238 10.90 -35.17 6.50
C ILE A 238 11.23 -36.65 6.72
N THR A 239 10.62 -37.52 5.92
CA THR A 239 10.93 -38.95 5.91
C THR A 239 11.41 -39.37 4.53
N VAL A 240 12.50 -40.12 4.46
CA VAL A 240 13.07 -40.68 3.23
C VAL A 240 12.84 -42.19 3.22
N ALA A 241 12.25 -42.69 2.15
CA ALA A 241 12.03 -44.13 1.94
C ALA A 241 11.94 -44.45 0.44
N GLY A 242 12.32 -45.67 0.08
CA GLY A 242 11.97 -46.30 -1.19
C GLY A 242 10.91 -47.38 -1.01
N THR A 243 10.35 -47.85 -2.12
CA THR A 243 9.28 -48.87 -2.19
C THR A 243 9.61 -50.20 -1.51
N ASN A 244 10.88 -50.46 -1.18
CA ASN A 244 11.35 -51.68 -0.52
C ASN A 244 12.39 -51.44 0.60
N THR A 245 12.54 -50.20 1.10
CA THR A 245 13.56 -49.82 2.09
C THR A 245 12.97 -49.57 3.48
N ASN A 246 13.84 -49.42 4.48
CA ASN A 246 13.45 -48.77 5.74
C ASN A 246 13.18 -47.27 5.51
N THR A 247 12.44 -46.67 6.43
CA THR A 247 12.26 -45.21 6.51
C THR A 247 13.36 -44.60 7.36
N VAL A 248 13.94 -43.49 6.90
CA VAL A 248 14.95 -42.70 7.63
C VAL A 248 14.44 -41.26 7.78
N GLY A 249 14.61 -40.67 8.96
CA GLY A 249 14.25 -39.28 9.21
C GLY A 249 15.32 -38.31 8.72
N GLY A 250 14.90 -37.12 8.30
CA GLY A 250 15.77 -35.98 8.04
C GLY A 250 15.08 -34.67 8.39
N THR A 251 15.82 -33.57 8.36
CA THR A 251 15.28 -32.22 8.61
C THR A 251 15.77 -31.27 7.52
N ILE A 252 14.88 -30.43 6.99
CA ILE A 252 15.23 -29.33 6.10
C ILE A 252 14.88 -28.02 6.81
N THR A 253 15.78 -27.03 6.72
CA THR A 253 15.59 -25.68 7.28
C THR A 253 15.97 -24.63 6.24
N LEU A 254 15.09 -23.64 6.05
CA LEU A 254 15.28 -22.53 5.13
C LEU A 254 15.63 -21.25 5.91
N VAL A 255 16.83 -20.70 5.72
CA VAL A 255 17.38 -19.64 6.59
C VAL A 255 17.77 -18.38 5.82
N LEU A 256 17.41 -17.24 6.40
CA LEU A 256 17.92 -15.93 6.02
C LEU A 256 19.15 -15.59 6.87
N PRO A 257 20.29 -15.16 6.28
CA PRO A 257 21.45 -14.76 7.06
C PRO A 257 21.13 -13.50 7.87
N TYR A 258 21.17 -13.60 9.21
CA TYR A 258 20.89 -12.48 10.12
C TYR A 258 22.05 -11.47 10.20
N VAL A 259 21.70 -10.19 10.36
CA VAL A 259 22.59 -9.04 10.51
C VAL A 259 22.08 -8.10 11.62
N THR A 260 22.95 -7.24 12.14
CA THR A 260 22.61 -6.23 13.17
C THR A 260 22.46 -4.84 12.57
N ASN A 261 21.68 -3.97 13.23
CA ASN A 261 21.54 -2.55 12.84
C ASN A 261 22.66 -1.62 13.37
N GLY A 262 23.75 -2.19 13.89
CA GLY A 262 24.85 -1.47 14.52
C GLY A 262 26.04 -2.38 14.80
N THR A 263 27.13 -1.81 15.32
CA THR A 263 28.42 -2.50 15.46
C THR A 263 28.35 -3.67 16.44
N VAL A 264 28.65 -4.89 15.98
CA VAL A 264 28.93 -6.04 16.85
C VAL A 264 30.39 -5.96 17.28
N ASN A 265 30.64 -5.89 18.58
CA ASN A 265 31.98 -5.81 19.17
C ASN A 265 32.47 -7.19 19.68
N ALA A 266 31.57 -8.14 19.92
CA ALA A 266 31.87 -9.49 20.40
C ALA A 266 30.83 -10.51 19.89
N VAL A 267 31.30 -11.73 19.60
CA VAL A 267 30.48 -12.88 19.21
C VAL A 267 30.95 -14.11 19.96
N VAL A 268 30.03 -14.89 20.54
CA VAL A 268 30.32 -16.17 21.21
C VAL A 268 29.29 -17.22 20.76
N VAL A 269 29.74 -18.44 20.50
CA VAL A 269 28.88 -19.57 20.12
C VAL A 269 28.78 -20.55 21.28
N ASP A 270 27.55 -20.86 21.70
CA ASP A 270 27.25 -21.97 22.60
C ASP A 270 26.70 -23.14 21.78
N ALA A 271 27.59 -24.06 21.41
CA ALA A 271 27.25 -25.24 20.63
C ALA A 271 26.45 -26.29 21.42
N ALA A 272 26.44 -26.24 22.76
CA ALA A 272 25.69 -27.20 23.57
C ALA A 272 24.19 -26.85 23.61
N ASN A 273 23.86 -25.55 23.59
CA ASN A 273 22.48 -25.05 23.55
C ASN A 273 22.04 -24.53 22.17
N ASN A 274 22.91 -24.62 21.15
CA ASN A 274 22.67 -24.14 19.78
C ASN A 274 22.35 -22.64 19.70
N LEU A 275 23.10 -21.82 20.44
CA LEU A 275 22.93 -20.36 20.51
C LEU A 275 24.16 -19.59 20.02
N ILE A 276 23.93 -18.39 19.49
CA ILE A 276 24.97 -17.41 19.18
C ILE A 276 24.65 -16.12 19.93
N TYR A 277 25.57 -15.69 20.79
CA TYR A 277 25.47 -14.43 21.54
C TYR A 277 26.22 -13.33 20.80
N LEU A 278 25.54 -12.21 20.57
CA LEU A 278 26.09 -11.00 19.96
C LEU A 278 26.14 -9.89 21.01
N GLY A 279 27.29 -9.24 21.18
CA GLY A 279 27.48 -8.09 22.07
C GLY A 279 28.04 -6.90 21.31
N GLY A 280 27.51 -5.70 21.51
CA GLY A 280 27.92 -4.53 20.74
C GLY A 280 27.05 -3.30 20.96
N VAL A 281 27.16 -2.34 20.03
CA VAL A 281 26.35 -1.11 19.99
C VAL A 281 25.34 -1.25 18.84
N PHE A 282 24.27 -1.99 19.10
CA PHE A 282 23.13 -2.20 18.20
C PHE A 282 21.83 -2.33 19.02
N SER A 283 20.68 -2.16 18.38
CA SER A 283 19.35 -2.21 19.01
C SER A 283 18.34 -3.12 18.30
N GLN A 284 18.66 -3.61 17.10
CA GLN A 284 17.84 -4.56 16.33
C GLN A 284 18.76 -5.61 15.67
N VAL A 285 18.22 -6.82 15.53
CA VAL A 285 18.74 -7.89 14.68
C VAL A 285 17.65 -8.21 13.66
N GLY A 286 18.02 -8.45 12.41
CA GLY A 286 17.09 -8.75 11.33
C GLY A 286 17.77 -9.50 10.19
N PRO A 287 17.02 -10.13 9.26
CA PRO A 287 17.60 -10.84 8.13
C PRO A 287 18.30 -9.85 7.18
N ASN A 288 19.26 -10.32 6.40
CA ASN A 288 19.92 -9.50 5.39
C ASN A 288 18.99 -9.25 4.20
N ILE A 289 18.14 -8.25 4.36
CA ILE A 289 17.19 -7.68 3.39
C ILE A 289 17.85 -7.17 2.08
N GLY A 290 19.19 -7.26 1.96
CA GLY A 290 19.95 -6.81 0.80
C GLY A 290 20.14 -5.29 0.78
N ASN A 291 19.02 -4.57 0.80
CA ASN A 291 18.83 -3.22 1.35
C ASN A 291 17.37 -3.04 1.86
N GLY A 292 16.39 -3.70 1.22
CA GLY A 292 14.94 -3.73 1.51
C GLY A 292 14.29 -4.82 0.65
N VAL A 293 13.13 -5.37 1.04
CA VAL A 293 12.65 -6.72 0.61
C VAL A 293 11.15 -6.91 0.90
N PRO A 294 10.35 -7.72 0.16
CA PRO A 294 8.91 -7.78 0.40
C PRO A 294 8.65 -8.52 1.71
N ILE A 295 7.53 -8.26 2.37
CA ILE A 295 7.18 -8.92 3.64
C ILE A 295 5.77 -9.52 3.52
N ASP A 296 5.58 -10.66 4.19
CA ASP A 296 4.35 -11.44 4.18
C ASP A 296 3.22 -10.76 4.97
N ASP A 297 2.01 -10.91 4.44
CA ASP A 297 0.75 -10.52 5.06
C ASP A 297 0.57 -11.20 6.42
N SER A 298 0.69 -12.52 6.44
CA SER A 298 0.13 -13.33 7.52
C SER A 298 1.09 -13.53 8.70
N THR A 299 2.40 -13.49 8.42
CA THR A 299 3.47 -13.81 9.38
C THR A 299 4.38 -12.63 9.71
N GLY A 300 4.39 -11.57 8.90
CA GLY A 300 5.33 -10.45 9.05
C GLY A 300 6.80 -10.83 8.81
N LEU A 301 7.07 -11.97 8.18
CA LEU A 301 8.42 -12.38 7.76
C LEU A 301 8.73 -11.91 6.33
N PRO A 302 9.98 -11.52 6.02
CA PRO A 302 10.34 -11.13 4.66
C PRO A 302 10.32 -12.28 3.65
N LEU A 303 9.56 -12.06 2.57
CA LEU A 303 9.46 -12.89 1.37
C LEU A 303 10.77 -12.72 0.56
N ALA A 304 11.75 -13.59 0.75
CA ALA A 304 13.07 -13.41 0.13
C ALA A 304 13.13 -13.98 -1.31
N THR A 305 12.28 -13.44 -2.19
CA THR A 305 12.14 -13.86 -3.61
C THR A 305 13.45 -13.85 -4.43
N PHE A 306 14.53 -13.16 -4.05
CA PHE A 306 14.46 -11.72 -3.94
C PHE A 306 15.36 -11.04 -4.99
N PRO A 307 14.79 -10.14 -5.81
CA PRO A 307 15.51 -9.18 -6.62
C PRO A 307 16.42 -8.18 -5.88
N ARG A 308 17.45 -8.70 -5.19
CA ARG A 308 18.38 -7.93 -4.32
C ARG A 308 18.84 -6.62 -4.97
N VAL A 309 18.60 -5.53 -4.25
CA VAL A 309 18.82 -4.14 -4.66
C VAL A 309 20.08 -3.59 -3.99
N ASN A 310 20.92 -2.86 -4.71
CA ASN A 310 22.21 -2.38 -4.18
C ASN A 310 22.22 -0.92 -3.66
N GLY A 311 21.07 -0.33 -3.32
CA GLY A 311 20.95 0.95 -2.60
C GLY A 311 19.69 1.02 -1.71
N VAL A 312 19.77 1.74 -0.56
CA VAL A 312 18.74 1.92 0.53
C VAL A 312 17.37 2.38 -0.01
N VAL A 313 16.23 2.32 0.72
CA VAL A 313 14.96 1.75 0.15
C VAL A 313 13.56 2.50 0.37
N SER A 314 12.37 2.19 -0.27
CA SER A 314 11.37 3.11 -1.02
C SER A 314 9.78 3.10 -0.87
N ALA A 315 8.97 3.16 -1.97
CA ALA A 315 7.48 3.21 -2.17
C ALA A 315 7.03 2.42 -3.46
N VAL A 316 5.92 1.62 -3.55
CA VAL A 316 5.52 0.72 -4.72
C VAL A 316 4.20 1.09 -5.42
N VAL A 317 3.72 0.41 -6.48
CA VAL A 317 2.39 0.72 -7.10
C VAL A 317 1.48 -0.48 -7.35
N ALA A 318 0.21 -0.18 -7.67
CA ALA A 318 -0.77 -1.04 -8.32
C ALA A 318 -1.48 -0.32 -9.49
N ASP A 319 -2.04 -1.09 -10.42
CA ASP A 319 -2.91 -0.63 -11.52
C ASP A 319 -4.33 -1.26 -11.43
N SER A 320 -4.40 -2.58 -11.53
CA SER A 320 -5.61 -3.39 -11.72
C SER A 320 -5.28 -4.90 -11.75
N GLY A 321 -4.13 -5.30 -12.30
CA GLY A 321 -3.82 -6.71 -12.53
C GLY A 321 -2.49 -7.08 -13.20
N GLY A 322 -1.56 -6.12 -13.40
CA GLY A 322 -0.22 -6.41 -13.94
C GLY A 322 0.79 -6.92 -12.89
N GLY A 323 1.95 -6.25 -12.76
CA GLY A 323 3.04 -6.60 -11.83
C GLY A 323 3.79 -5.38 -11.27
N TRP A 324 4.37 -5.45 -10.06
CA TRP A 324 4.90 -4.26 -9.39
C TRP A 324 6.32 -3.80 -9.77
N TYR A 325 6.34 -2.75 -10.62
CA TYR A 325 7.52 -2.07 -11.18
C TYR A 325 8.52 -1.49 -10.14
N ILE A 326 9.61 -0.81 -10.57
CA ILE A 326 10.75 -0.39 -9.73
C ILE A 326 11.61 0.83 -10.26
N GLY A 327 12.61 1.36 -9.53
CA GLY A 327 13.55 2.41 -10.00
C GLY A 327 14.42 3.13 -8.92
N GLY A 328 15.37 4.02 -9.24
CA GLY A 328 16.03 4.90 -8.26
C GLY A 328 17.50 4.62 -7.85
N SER A 329 18.07 5.32 -6.84
CA SER A 329 19.53 5.47 -6.56
C SER A 329 20.41 4.25 -6.29
N PHE A 330 19.93 3.05 -6.56
CA PHE A 330 20.76 1.88 -6.85
C PHE A 330 21.28 1.90 -8.30
N THR A 331 22.03 0.87 -8.66
CA THR A 331 22.52 0.60 -10.02
C THR A 331 22.28 -0.84 -10.49
N PHE A 332 21.87 -1.75 -9.59
CA PHE A 332 21.62 -3.16 -9.87
C PHE A 332 20.39 -3.68 -9.11
N VAL A 333 19.69 -4.62 -9.74
CA VAL A 333 18.51 -5.33 -9.21
C VAL A 333 18.62 -6.79 -9.63
N SER A 334 18.46 -7.74 -8.71
CA SER A 334 18.75 -9.17 -8.96
C SER A 334 20.20 -9.43 -9.43
N GLY A 335 21.12 -8.49 -9.22
CA GLY A 335 22.47 -8.50 -9.81
C GLY A 335 22.54 -8.07 -11.28
N GLU A 336 21.43 -7.65 -11.89
CA GLU A 336 21.32 -7.22 -13.29
C GLU A 336 21.30 -5.67 -13.39
N PRO A 337 21.94 -5.04 -14.39
CA PRO A 337 21.97 -3.58 -14.59
C PRO A 337 20.61 -2.91 -14.87
N ARG A 338 19.79 -2.72 -13.84
CA ARG A 338 18.75 -1.68 -13.83
C ARG A 338 19.33 -0.36 -13.33
N ASN A 339 19.65 0.54 -14.27
CA ASN A 339 20.09 1.90 -13.94
C ASN A 339 18.89 2.76 -13.56
N ARG A 340 18.50 2.60 -12.31
CA ARG A 340 17.83 3.65 -11.58
C ARG A 340 16.49 4.06 -12.21
N ILE A 341 15.83 3.11 -12.86
CA ILE A 341 14.43 3.06 -13.36
C ILE A 341 14.22 1.65 -13.91
N ALA A 342 13.15 0.95 -13.52
CA ALA A 342 12.99 -0.48 -13.77
C ALA A 342 11.53 -1.01 -13.63
N HIS A 343 11.28 -2.29 -13.92
CA HIS A 343 10.02 -2.95 -13.54
C HIS A 343 10.30 -4.37 -13.00
N ILE A 344 9.47 -4.92 -12.10
CA ILE A 344 9.43 -6.34 -11.72
C ILE A 344 7.97 -6.79 -11.85
N LEU A 345 7.76 -7.96 -12.40
CA LEU A 345 6.44 -8.51 -12.61
C LEU A 345 5.84 -9.02 -11.29
N SER A 346 4.53 -9.34 -11.25
CA SER A 346 3.75 -9.70 -10.06
C SER A 346 4.21 -10.99 -9.36
N ASP A 347 5.13 -11.72 -9.96
CA ASP A 347 5.75 -12.95 -9.46
C ASP A 347 7.14 -12.73 -8.81
N GLY A 348 7.74 -11.55 -8.97
CA GLY A 348 9.12 -11.26 -8.52
C GLY A 348 10.19 -11.43 -9.62
N THR A 349 9.82 -11.72 -10.86
CA THR A 349 10.77 -11.71 -11.99
C THR A 349 11.03 -10.29 -12.48
N LEU A 350 12.29 -9.82 -12.41
CA LEU A 350 12.70 -8.50 -12.91
C LEU A 350 12.26 -8.39 -14.38
N ASP A 351 11.46 -7.37 -14.72
CA ASP A 351 10.96 -7.20 -16.08
C ASP A 351 12.15 -6.98 -17.03
N PRO A 352 12.36 -7.88 -18.01
CA PRO A 352 13.44 -7.76 -18.98
C PRO A 352 13.18 -6.67 -20.04
N THR A 353 11.93 -6.20 -20.18
CA THR A 353 11.51 -5.30 -21.27
C THR A 353 11.55 -3.82 -20.89
N TRP A 354 11.56 -3.48 -19.60
CA TRP A 354 11.45 -2.10 -19.10
C TRP A 354 12.71 -1.69 -18.31
N ASN A 355 13.70 -1.10 -19.01
CA ASN A 355 14.92 -0.52 -18.43
C ASN A 355 15.21 0.92 -18.97
N PRO A 356 14.38 1.94 -18.67
CA PRO A 356 14.49 3.27 -19.29
C PRO A 356 15.68 4.16 -18.86
N ASN A 357 16.65 3.61 -18.10
CA ASN A 357 17.99 4.14 -17.81
C ASN A 357 18.10 5.64 -17.43
N ALA A 358 17.77 5.99 -16.18
CA ALA A 358 17.77 7.37 -15.68
C ALA A 358 19.19 7.95 -15.47
N SER A 359 19.45 9.21 -15.85
CA SER A 359 20.78 9.79 -15.63
C SER A 359 21.07 10.31 -14.21
N GLY A 360 20.09 10.92 -13.53
CA GLY A 360 20.34 11.77 -12.36
C GLY A 360 20.08 11.13 -10.99
N SER A 361 20.72 11.64 -9.93
CA SER A 361 20.61 11.11 -8.55
C SER A 361 19.18 11.18 -7.98
N VAL A 362 18.66 10.04 -7.55
CA VAL A 362 17.41 9.46 -8.09
C VAL A 362 16.37 9.32 -6.95
N LEU A 363 15.21 10.02 -6.94
CA LEU A 363 14.52 10.49 -5.71
C LEU A 363 12.95 10.52 -5.59
N ALA A 364 12.11 10.12 -6.57
CA ALA A 364 10.60 10.06 -6.48
C ALA A 364 9.92 9.23 -7.62
N LEU A 365 8.58 9.29 -7.86
CA LEU A 365 7.82 8.45 -8.87
C LEU A 365 6.27 8.75 -9.06
N ALA A 366 5.73 9.74 -9.80
CA ALA A 366 4.22 9.91 -9.89
C ALA A 366 3.54 9.61 -11.24
N VAL A 367 2.41 8.88 -11.24
CA VAL A 367 1.53 8.56 -12.41
C VAL A 367 0.03 8.61 -12.09
N SER A 368 -0.81 8.86 -13.10
CA SER A 368 -2.14 8.24 -13.33
C SER A 368 -2.63 8.51 -14.81
N GLY A 369 -3.54 7.73 -15.47
CA GLY A 369 -4.19 7.53 -16.85
C GLY A 369 -4.00 6.23 -17.69
N THR A 370 -3.38 6.21 -18.89
CA THR A 370 -3.28 4.98 -19.76
C THR A 370 -1.88 4.62 -20.38
N THR A 371 -0.76 4.97 -19.75
CA THR A 371 0.66 4.99 -20.22
C THR A 371 1.61 5.41 -19.01
N VAL A 372 2.86 5.96 -19.03
CA VAL A 372 3.65 6.25 -17.76
C VAL A 372 4.63 7.44 -17.69
N TYR A 373 5.20 7.74 -16.50
CA TYR A 373 5.71 9.08 -16.14
C TYR A 373 7.03 9.24 -15.32
N ALA A 374 8.17 8.76 -15.82
CA ALA A 374 9.52 8.99 -15.27
C ALA A 374 9.97 10.45 -15.00
N SER A 375 10.52 10.73 -13.81
CA SER A 375 10.12 11.92 -13.03
C SER A 375 11.17 12.98 -12.55
N GLY A 376 12.44 13.07 -12.96
CA GLY A 376 13.32 14.28 -12.78
C GLY A 376 13.80 14.60 -11.36
N VAL A 377 14.93 15.25 -11.04
CA VAL A 377 15.84 16.20 -11.73
C VAL A 377 17.02 15.54 -12.47
N PHE A 378 16.78 14.46 -13.20
CA PHE A 378 17.70 13.95 -14.21
C PHE A 378 17.92 14.96 -15.35
N THR A 379 18.79 14.55 -16.27
CA THR A 379 19.02 15.17 -17.58
C THR A 379 18.57 14.29 -18.75
N SER A 380 18.36 12.98 -18.54
CA SER A 380 17.75 12.07 -19.52
C SER A 380 17.04 10.88 -18.87
N ILE A 381 15.99 10.38 -19.56
CA ILE A 381 15.27 9.14 -19.25
C ILE A 381 14.43 8.68 -20.45
N GLY A 382 14.10 7.39 -20.54
CA GLY A 382 13.19 6.88 -21.59
C GLY A 382 13.75 7.04 -23.00
N GLY A 383 15.08 6.92 -23.14
CA GLY A 383 15.81 7.18 -24.38
C GLY A 383 15.91 8.66 -24.80
N GLN A 384 15.33 9.60 -24.06
CA GLN A 384 15.17 11.01 -24.48
C GLN A 384 15.86 12.03 -23.58
N ALA A 385 16.09 13.23 -24.15
CA ALA A 385 16.60 14.40 -23.44
C ALA A 385 15.50 15.01 -22.57
N ARG A 386 15.33 14.38 -21.41
CA ARG A 386 14.31 14.69 -20.43
C ARG A 386 15.02 15.11 -19.20
N ASN A 387 15.02 16.42 -19.15
CA ASN A 387 15.94 17.27 -18.49
C ASN A 387 14.98 18.17 -17.81
N ASN A 388 14.95 18.04 -16.51
CA ASN A 388 13.80 18.59 -15.87
C ASN A 388 12.54 17.87 -16.41
N LEU A 389 11.57 18.40 -17.17
CA LEU A 389 10.27 17.70 -17.41
C LEU A 389 10.14 16.72 -18.61
N ALA A 390 9.08 15.90 -18.59
CA ALA A 390 8.78 14.75 -19.44
C ALA A 390 7.25 14.25 -19.46
N ALA A 391 6.91 13.16 -20.22
CA ALA A 391 5.66 12.37 -20.47
C ALA A 391 5.99 11.05 -21.26
N LEU A 392 5.85 9.81 -20.73
CA LEU A 392 6.51 8.53 -21.19
C LEU A 392 5.50 7.41 -21.53
N ASP A 393 5.84 6.12 -21.32
CA ASP A 393 4.93 4.98 -21.48
C ASP A 393 5.09 3.79 -20.51
N ALA A 394 3.95 3.23 -20.05
CA ALA A 394 3.88 2.15 -19.05
C ALA A 394 4.40 0.85 -19.60
N SER A 395 3.86 0.44 -20.75
CA SER A 395 4.23 -0.83 -21.36
C SER A 395 5.67 -0.87 -21.88
N THR A 396 6.27 0.28 -22.23
CA THR A 396 7.52 0.29 -23.01
C THR A 396 8.64 1.22 -22.50
N GLY A 397 8.34 2.26 -21.73
CA GLY A 397 9.30 3.31 -21.43
C GLY A 397 9.81 4.10 -22.65
N ASN A 398 9.01 4.23 -23.72
CA ASN A 398 9.34 4.94 -24.97
C ASN A 398 8.50 6.21 -25.24
N ALA A 399 8.91 7.02 -26.22
CA ALA A 399 8.55 8.45 -26.33
C ALA A 399 7.54 8.83 -27.46
N THR A 400 6.92 10.02 -27.32
CA THR A 400 5.75 10.50 -28.09
C THR A 400 5.79 11.97 -28.57
N ALA A 401 5.80 12.96 -27.66
CA ALA A 401 5.21 14.30 -27.92
C ALA A 401 5.90 15.56 -27.30
N TRP A 402 5.29 16.73 -27.54
CA TRP A 402 5.14 17.81 -26.54
C TRP A 402 6.46 18.36 -25.92
N ASN A 403 7.13 19.30 -26.61
CA ASN A 403 8.58 19.53 -26.44
C ASN A 403 9.09 21.00 -26.57
N PRO A 404 9.11 21.80 -25.48
CA PRO A 404 10.10 22.85 -25.21
C PRO A 404 11.27 22.36 -24.31
N ASN A 405 11.90 23.21 -23.47
CA ASN A 405 13.07 22.84 -22.65
C ASN A 405 13.16 23.53 -21.24
N PRO A 406 13.43 22.80 -20.12
CA PRO A 406 13.16 23.24 -18.73
C PRO A 406 14.38 23.23 -17.74
N ASN A 407 14.24 23.68 -16.46
CA ASN A 407 15.40 23.69 -15.49
C ASN A 407 15.25 23.31 -13.98
N ASN A 408 14.09 22.87 -13.43
CA ASN A 408 14.01 22.22 -12.10
C ASN A 408 12.63 21.63 -11.67
N SER A 409 12.63 20.54 -10.88
CA SER A 409 11.62 19.77 -10.07
C SER A 409 10.03 19.83 -10.23
N VAL A 410 9.17 19.01 -9.56
CA VAL A 410 7.64 18.96 -9.38
C VAL A 410 7.16 17.80 -8.47
N THR A 411 6.19 17.89 -7.55
CA THR A 411 5.63 16.69 -6.86
C THR A 411 4.29 16.17 -7.36
N ALA A 412 3.75 16.83 -8.40
CA ALA A 412 3.54 16.23 -9.72
C ALA A 412 3.15 17.30 -10.76
N LEU A 413 2.07 18.07 -10.52
CA LEU A 413 1.38 18.89 -11.54
C LEU A 413 0.29 19.77 -10.88
N ALA A 414 -1.01 19.48 -11.10
CA ALA A 414 -2.09 19.44 -10.11
C ALA A 414 -3.48 19.14 -10.72
N VAL A 415 -3.75 17.86 -11.04
CA VAL A 415 -4.94 17.40 -11.78
C VAL A 415 -6.11 16.92 -10.89
N SER A 416 -7.27 17.54 -11.11
CA SER A 416 -8.61 16.95 -10.95
C SER A 416 -9.37 17.27 -12.21
N GLY A 417 -9.65 16.25 -13.00
CA GLY A 417 -9.69 16.49 -14.44
C GLY A 417 -8.33 16.98 -14.97
N THR A 418 -8.27 17.48 -16.20
CA THR A 418 -7.01 17.86 -16.88
C THR A 418 -6.24 19.05 -16.25
N THR A 419 -6.87 19.77 -15.31
CA THR A 419 -6.47 20.91 -14.46
C THR A 419 -5.01 20.97 -13.97
N ILE A 420 -4.40 22.16 -13.80
CA ILE A 420 -3.16 22.37 -13.01
C ILE A 420 -3.18 23.75 -12.30
N TYR A 421 -2.36 23.96 -11.25
CA TYR A 421 -1.98 25.29 -10.69
C TYR A 421 -0.47 25.45 -10.33
N ALA A 422 0.35 24.40 -10.52
CA ALA A 422 1.82 24.39 -10.55
C ALA A 422 2.63 25.05 -9.40
N SER A 423 3.88 25.44 -9.67
CA SER A 423 5.01 25.46 -8.73
C SER A 423 6.32 25.95 -9.40
N GLY A 424 7.42 26.24 -8.65
CA GLY A 424 8.75 25.69 -9.01
C GLY A 424 10.11 26.42 -8.84
N THR A 425 11.21 25.68 -9.10
CA THR A 425 12.66 25.93 -8.79
C THR A 425 13.56 26.32 -9.98
N PHE A 426 13.03 26.86 -11.09
CA PHE A 426 13.73 26.94 -12.38
C PHE A 426 14.03 28.36 -13.00
N THR A 427 13.85 28.59 -14.31
CA THR A 427 13.69 29.87 -15.07
C THR A 427 13.08 29.68 -16.49
N ASN A 428 13.06 28.45 -17.04
CA ASN A 428 12.59 28.04 -18.37
C ASN A 428 11.75 26.76 -18.27
N ILE A 429 10.84 26.48 -19.23
CA ILE A 429 9.74 25.52 -19.03
C ILE A 429 9.29 24.70 -20.26
N GLY A 430 8.07 24.70 -20.84
CA GLY A 430 6.78 25.41 -20.63
C GLY A 430 6.86 26.92 -20.74
N SER A 431 7.95 27.31 -21.38
CA SER A 431 8.35 28.57 -21.97
C SER A 431 8.21 29.91 -21.22
N GLN A 432 7.28 30.16 -20.29
CA GLN A 432 6.89 31.55 -19.98
C GLN A 432 7.83 32.39 -19.08
N PRO A 433 8.78 33.19 -19.60
CA PRO A 433 10.13 33.39 -19.04
C PRO A 433 10.28 34.15 -17.70
N ARG A 434 9.60 33.67 -16.64
CA ARG A 434 9.74 34.11 -15.24
C ARG A 434 10.48 33.11 -14.35
N THR A 435 9.72 32.56 -13.40
CA THR A 435 10.02 32.53 -11.97
C THR A 435 8.73 32.06 -11.24
N ARG A 436 8.78 31.78 -9.93
CA ARG A 436 8.43 30.53 -9.18
C ARG A 436 7.01 29.87 -9.09
N ILE A 437 5.97 30.22 -9.85
CA ILE A 437 4.66 29.52 -9.91
C ILE A 437 3.95 29.84 -11.24
N ALA A 438 2.77 29.24 -11.51
CA ALA A 438 2.28 29.15 -12.87
C ALA A 438 0.73 29.03 -13.01
N ALA A 439 0.08 29.87 -13.85
CA ALA A 439 -1.34 29.80 -14.24
C ALA A 439 -1.48 29.61 -15.78
N LEU A 440 -2.35 28.70 -16.23
CA LEU A 440 -2.10 27.79 -17.37
C LEU A 440 -3.40 27.25 -18.08
N ASP A 441 -3.32 26.35 -19.07
CA ASP A 441 -4.44 25.76 -19.86
C ASP A 441 -4.34 24.22 -20.13
N ALA A 442 -5.38 23.54 -20.64
CA ALA A 442 -5.48 22.04 -20.70
C ALA A 442 -4.94 21.27 -21.95
N SER A 443 -4.28 20.10 -21.71
CA SER A 443 -3.69 19.05 -22.60
C SER A 443 -2.81 19.46 -23.82
N THR A 444 -3.25 20.49 -24.55
CA THR A 444 -2.66 21.31 -25.65
C THR A 444 -1.61 22.43 -25.31
N GLY A 445 -1.96 23.71 -25.06
CA GLY A 445 -1.04 24.81 -24.65
C GLY A 445 -1.42 26.26 -25.12
N ASN A 446 -1.68 27.20 -24.19
CA ASN A 446 -2.20 28.58 -24.39
C ASN A 446 -1.82 29.57 -23.24
N ALA A 447 -2.17 30.88 -23.34
CA ALA A 447 -1.94 31.91 -22.31
C ALA A 447 -2.87 33.17 -22.42
N THR A 448 -2.99 33.98 -21.35
CA THR A 448 -3.63 35.33 -21.32
C THR A 448 -3.04 36.26 -20.20
N ALA A 449 -3.80 37.11 -19.47
CA ALA A 449 -3.31 38.36 -18.87
C ALA A 449 -3.81 38.78 -17.44
N TRP A 450 -3.11 38.37 -16.36
CA TRP A 450 -3.18 38.95 -14.99
C TRP A 450 -1.90 38.64 -14.14
N SER A 451 -1.30 39.56 -13.35
CA SER A 451 -0.19 39.26 -12.39
C SER A 451 0.35 40.43 -11.49
N PRO A 452 0.22 40.40 -10.13
CA PRO A 452 1.01 41.26 -9.17
C PRO A 452 2.50 40.86 -8.86
N ASN A 453 3.04 40.76 -7.61
CA ASN A 453 4.51 40.47 -7.36
C ASN A 453 4.94 39.58 -6.14
N ALA A 454 6.12 38.91 -6.25
CA ALA A 454 7.00 38.29 -5.20
C ALA A 454 6.52 36.98 -4.52
N ASN A 455 7.16 36.30 -3.54
CA ASN A 455 8.38 36.62 -2.75
C ASN A 455 9.21 35.39 -2.28
N ASN A 456 8.50 34.36 -1.84
CA ASN A 456 8.84 32.96 -1.73
C ASN A 456 7.53 32.36 -1.18
N SER A 457 6.75 31.47 -1.87
CA SER A 457 6.61 30.05 -1.41
C SER A 457 5.35 29.16 -1.71
N VAL A 458 5.54 27.83 -1.98
CA VAL A 458 4.59 26.64 -2.09
C VAL A 458 5.23 25.26 -1.54
N ASN A 459 4.62 24.44 -0.61
CA ASN A 459 5.18 23.22 0.15
C ASN A 459 4.34 21.92 0.29
N ALA A 460 3.28 21.80 1.13
CA ALA A 460 2.48 20.54 1.28
C ALA A 460 1.12 20.76 1.97
N LEU A 461 0.12 19.95 1.62
CA LEU A 461 -1.30 20.07 2.01
C LEU A 461 -2.10 18.78 1.74
N ALA A 462 -3.32 18.70 2.27
CA ALA A 462 -4.50 18.19 1.54
C ALA A 462 -5.48 19.36 1.30
N VAL A 463 -6.31 19.39 0.24
CA VAL A 463 -7.11 20.58 -0.16
C VAL A 463 -8.52 20.21 -0.68
N SER A 464 -9.40 21.21 -0.78
CA SER A 464 -10.76 21.18 -1.32
C SER A 464 -11.18 22.59 -1.78
N GLY A 465 -12.49 22.89 -1.84
CA GLY A 465 -13.03 24.25 -1.96
C GLY A 465 -12.70 25.01 -3.26
N THR A 466 -12.80 26.33 -3.20
CA THR A 466 -12.88 27.23 -4.38
C THR A 466 -12.08 28.54 -4.23
N THR A 467 -10.93 28.50 -3.56
CA THR A 467 -10.04 29.67 -3.35
C THR A 467 -8.59 29.20 -3.21
N VAL A 468 -7.62 29.98 -3.70
CA VAL A 468 -6.12 29.62 -3.87
C VAL A 468 -5.54 30.47 -2.65
N TYR A 469 -4.64 29.87 -1.84
CA TYR A 469 -4.06 30.38 -0.60
C TYR A 469 -2.50 30.27 -0.62
N ALA A 470 -1.74 31.21 -0.04
CA ALA A 470 -0.27 31.07 0.18
C ALA A 470 0.36 31.91 1.34
N GLY A 471 0.63 31.32 2.53
CA GLY A 471 1.09 32.02 3.76
C GLY A 471 2.31 31.43 4.52
N GLY A 472 3.14 32.31 5.11
CA GLY A 472 4.27 32.04 6.03
C GLY A 472 5.28 33.21 6.04
N LEU A 473 6.59 33.02 6.26
CA LEU A 473 7.56 34.13 6.32
C LEU A 473 7.67 34.88 4.98
N PHE A 474 8.08 36.17 4.97
CA PHE A 474 8.13 36.96 3.73
C PHE A 474 9.04 38.19 3.77
N THR A 475 9.15 38.88 4.92
CA THR A 475 9.92 40.12 5.16
C THR A 475 9.79 41.21 4.07
N SER A 476 10.85 41.61 3.34
CA SER A 476 10.84 42.85 2.52
C SER A 476 12.01 42.95 1.55
N ILE A 477 11.85 43.73 0.46
CA ILE A 477 12.98 44.25 -0.35
C ILE A 477 12.82 45.74 -0.72
N GLY A 478 11.63 46.21 -1.10
CA GLY A 478 11.39 47.62 -1.40
C GLY A 478 10.08 47.90 -2.15
N GLY A 479 8.96 47.89 -1.43
CA GLY A 479 7.64 48.09 -2.03
C GLY A 479 6.49 48.04 -1.01
N GLN A 480 5.26 48.08 -1.50
CA GLN A 480 4.05 48.17 -0.68
C GLN A 480 3.76 46.89 0.12
N ALA A 481 4.18 45.75 -0.41
CA ALA A 481 3.74 44.39 -0.09
C ALA A 481 2.21 44.12 -0.27
N ARG A 482 1.87 42.83 -0.20
CA ARG A 482 0.51 42.25 -0.19
C ARG A 482 0.59 41.00 0.69
N ASN A 483 -0.33 40.88 1.64
CA ASN A 483 0.03 40.62 3.03
C ASN A 483 -1.15 39.90 3.76
N ARG A 484 -0.96 39.03 4.77
CA ARG A 484 0.27 38.28 5.16
C ARG A 484 0.26 36.85 4.60
N ILE A 485 -0.35 36.77 3.42
CA ILE A 485 -0.62 35.66 2.52
C ILE A 485 -1.12 36.30 1.20
N ALA A 486 -1.29 35.52 0.14
CA ALA A 486 -1.92 35.97 -1.11
C ALA A 486 -2.85 34.87 -1.66
N ALA A 487 -3.92 35.27 -2.36
CA ALA A 487 -5.07 34.39 -2.61
C ALA A 487 -6.06 34.93 -3.70
N LEU A 488 -6.93 34.08 -4.28
CA LEU A 488 -7.84 34.42 -5.41
C LEU A 488 -9.12 33.56 -5.54
N ASP A 489 -10.01 34.04 -6.42
CA ASP A 489 -11.04 33.35 -7.20
C ASP A 489 -10.46 32.57 -8.42
N ALA A 490 -11.10 32.71 -9.60
CA ALA A 490 -10.63 32.26 -10.90
C ALA A 490 -10.33 33.42 -11.87
N ASN A 491 -10.42 34.69 -11.44
CA ASN A 491 -10.62 35.82 -12.37
C ASN A 491 -9.89 37.13 -12.01
N SER A 492 -9.80 37.51 -10.72
CA SER A 492 -9.74 38.93 -10.34
C SER A 492 -8.91 39.30 -9.09
N GLY A 493 -8.70 38.37 -8.16
CA GLY A 493 -8.11 38.67 -6.85
C GLY A 493 -6.60 39.00 -6.79
N THR A 494 -6.04 38.93 -5.57
CA THR A 494 -4.61 39.09 -5.24
C THR A 494 -4.29 38.59 -3.83
N ALA A 495 -5.04 39.02 -2.81
CA ALA A 495 -4.76 38.79 -1.37
C ALA A 495 -5.98 39.27 -0.55
N THR A 496 -6.73 38.34 0.04
CA THR A 496 -8.19 38.35 0.11
C THR A 496 -8.80 38.94 1.43
N ALA A 497 -10.00 38.58 1.89
CA ALA A 497 -10.83 39.40 2.82
C ALA A 497 -10.81 39.13 4.36
N TRP A 498 -9.65 39.00 5.03
CA TRP A 498 -9.59 38.50 6.46
C TRP A 498 -8.33 39.02 7.19
N ASP A 499 -8.07 38.60 8.45
CA ASP A 499 -6.86 38.97 9.24
C ASP A 499 -6.29 38.03 10.36
N PRO A 500 -6.75 36.77 10.64
CA PRO A 500 -6.65 36.09 11.96
C PRO A 500 -5.45 36.25 12.92
N ASN A 501 -4.21 36.32 12.44
CA ASN A 501 -2.97 36.37 13.23
C ASN A 501 -2.54 35.06 13.93
N SER A 502 -1.42 34.50 13.48
CA SER A 502 -0.74 33.31 14.01
C SER A 502 0.77 33.54 13.93
N ASN A 503 1.64 32.57 13.60
CA ASN A 503 3.08 32.64 13.96
C ASN A 503 4.13 32.79 12.85
N GLY A 504 3.95 32.28 11.62
CA GLY A 504 5.04 32.26 10.63
C GLY A 504 5.06 31.02 9.71
N ASN A 505 6.24 30.41 9.56
CA ASN A 505 6.52 29.18 8.79
C ASN A 505 5.68 27.96 9.25
N VAL A 506 5.57 26.92 8.43
CA VAL A 506 4.57 25.84 8.48
C VAL A 506 5.01 24.65 7.57
N PHE A 507 4.40 23.46 7.61
CA PHE A 507 4.76 22.26 6.80
C PHE A 507 3.60 21.44 6.17
N VAL A 508 2.40 21.35 6.77
CA VAL A 508 1.19 20.74 6.15
C VAL A 508 -0.09 21.17 6.88
N LEU A 509 -1.24 21.12 6.22
CA LEU A 509 -2.59 21.40 6.73
C LEU A 509 -3.54 20.42 5.97
N ALA A 510 -4.75 20.13 6.48
CA ALA A 510 -5.75 19.34 5.75
C ALA A 510 -7.19 19.89 5.89
N VAL A 511 -8.20 19.08 5.56
CA VAL A 511 -9.56 19.52 5.28
C VAL A 511 -10.59 18.58 5.86
N SER A 512 -11.68 19.13 6.40
CA SER A 512 -12.95 18.42 6.48
C SER A 512 -14.13 19.37 6.68
N GLY A 513 -14.93 19.55 5.63
CA GLY A 513 -16.24 20.20 5.68
C GLY A 513 -16.20 21.62 6.24
N GLY A 514 -16.93 21.84 7.34
CA GLY A 514 -17.03 23.12 8.04
C GLY A 514 -15.74 23.63 8.68
N THR A 515 -14.64 22.86 8.61
CA THR A 515 -13.32 23.30 9.02
C THR A 515 -12.25 23.01 7.97
N VAL A 516 -11.35 23.98 7.82
CA VAL A 516 -9.97 23.72 7.38
C VAL A 516 -9.15 23.41 8.64
N TYR A 517 -8.06 22.66 8.51
CA TYR A 517 -7.46 22.00 9.67
C TYR A 517 -6.18 22.72 10.10
N ALA A 518 -6.28 23.87 10.78
CA ALA A 518 -5.17 24.56 11.45
C ALA A 518 -4.77 23.84 12.76
N GLY A 519 -3.54 23.99 13.28
CA GLY A 519 -3.16 23.63 14.66
C GLY A 519 -2.14 22.52 14.96
N GLY A 520 -0.91 22.82 15.39
CA GLY A 520 -0.29 24.14 15.51
C GLY A 520 1.13 24.14 16.04
N PHE A 521 1.78 25.31 15.97
CA PHE A 521 3.04 25.61 16.66
C PHE A 521 3.11 27.09 17.10
N PHE A 522 1.97 27.76 17.35
CA PHE A 522 1.99 29.23 17.40
C PHE A 522 2.57 29.75 18.75
N THR A 523 2.38 31.02 19.14
CA THR A 523 2.55 31.48 20.52
C THR A 523 1.27 32.03 21.16
N ASN A 524 0.29 32.48 20.37
CA ASN A 524 -1.10 32.72 20.78
C ASN A 524 -1.98 32.63 19.49
N ILE A 525 -3.12 33.34 19.36
CA ILE A 525 -4.15 33.06 18.33
C ILE A 525 -4.99 34.17 17.61
N GLY A 526 -5.44 35.42 17.90
CA GLY A 526 -5.93 37.68 19.54
C GLY A 526 -5.40 38.16 20.97
N SER A 527 -6.27 38.65 21.85
CA SER A 527 -6.99 37.91 22.92
C SER A 527 -6.14 36.98 23.82
N GLN A 528 -6.79 36.39 24.82
CA GLN A 528 -6.16 35.73 25.97
C GLN A 528 -5.42 34.44 25.60
N ALA A 529 -4.11 34.40 25.89
CA ALA A 529 -3.29 33.18 25.87
C ALA A 529 -3.95 32.03 26.66
N ARG A 530 -3.96 30.78 26.22
CA ARG A 530 -3.39 30.05 25.05
C ARG A 530 -3.61 28.55 25.34
N ASN A 531 -3.15 27.52 24.58
CA ASN A 531 -1.92 27.52 23.77
C ASN A 531 -1.75 26.41 22.65
N ARG A 532 -0.47 26.17 22.24
CA ARG A 532 0.19 25.60 21.02
C ARG A 532 -0.39 24.64 19.97
N ILE A 533 -1.61 24.14 20.05
CA ILE A 533 -2.26 23.57 18.85
C ILE A 533 -2.85 24.72 18.02
N ALA A 534 -4.01 24.63 17.36
CA ALA A 534 -4.85 25.72 16.78
C ALA A 534 -6.02 25.15 15.96
N ALA A 535 -6.82 26.03 15.39
CA ALA A 535 -7.86 25.81 14.40
C ALA A 535 -8.30 27.19 13.87
N LEU A 536 -9.25 27.23 12.93
CA LEU A 536 -10.21 28.32 12.71
C LEU A 536 -11.55 27.62 12.35
N ASP A 537 -12.45 28.21 11.58
CA ASP A 537 -13.51 27.49 10.83
C ASP A 537 -13.60 27.96 9.37
N ALA A 538 -14.40 27.28 8.54
CA ALA A 538 -14.59 27.56 7.11
C ALA A 538 -15.18 28.96 6.76
N ASN A 539 -15.50 29.78 7.76
CA ASN A 539 -15.96 31.17 7.60
C ASN A 539 -15.00 32.20 8.21
N SER A 540 -14.28 31.84 9.27
CA SER A 540 -13.51 32.78 10.11
C SER A 540 -12.49 32.12 11.04
N GLY A 541 -12.94 31.11 11.80
CA GLY A 541 -12.68 31.12 13.23
C GLY A 541 -13.68 30.57 14.27
N ASN A 542 -14.79 29.91 13.93
CA ASN A 542 -15.67 29.29 14.95
C ASN A 542 -14.94 28.19 15.76
N ALA A 543 -15.19 28.13 17.08
CA ALA A 543 -14.16 27.72 18.03
C ALA A 543 -14.56 26.85 19.24
N THR A 544 -15.78 26.33 19.33
CA THR A 544 -16.37 25.95 20.62
C THR A 544 -15.71 24.78 21.37
N ALA A 545 -15.34 25.05 22.63
CA ALA A 545 -14.95 24.17 23.74
C ALA A 545 -13.86 23.07 23.58
N TRP A 546 -13.79 22.31 22.48
CA TRP A 546 -13.07 21.03 22.45
C TRP A 546 -11.54 21.20 22.52
N ASN A 547 -10.82 20.23 23.09
CA ASN A 547 -9.55 20.51 23.76
C ASN A 547 -8.45 19.43 23.69
N PRO A 548 -7.71 19.32 22.56
CA PRO A 548 -6.65 18.31 22.40
C PRO A 548 -5.44 18.52 23.33
N ASN A 549 -5.39 17.74 24.41
CA ASN A 549 -4.37 17.81 25.47
C ASN A 549 -3.07 17.07 25.11
N ALA A 550 -2.30 17.63 24.18
CA ALA A 550 -0.94 17.18 23.90
C ALA A 550 -0.07 18.25 23.22
N ASN A 551 0.72 17.95 22.17
CA ASN A 551 1.65 18.93 21.59
C ASN A 551 2.25 18.75 20.15
N ASN A 552 3.32 17.97 19.93
CA ASN A 552 4.46 18.40 19.07
C ASN A 552 4.63 17.79 17.67
N THR A 553 4.98 16.52 17.58
CA THR A 553 5.36 15.79 16.34
C THR A 553 4.21 15.73 15.39
N VAL A 554 4.23 16.66 14.42
CA VAL A 554 3.17 17.16 13.53
C VAL A 554 3.87 17.98 12.41
N LEU A 555 4.14 17.71 11.10
CA LEU A 555 3.95 16.79 9.91
C LEU A 555 2.64 16.04 9.54
N ALA A 556 2.68 15.37 8.37
CA ALA A 556 1.61 15.22 7.38
C ALA A 556 0.68 14.03 7.57
N LEU A 557 -0.50 14.16 6.97
CA LEU A 557 -1.67 14.40 7.81
C LEU A 557 -3.00 14.19 7.08
N ALA A 558 -3.92 13.41 7.67
CA ALA A 558 -5.11 12.90 6.98
C ALA A 558 -6.35 12.70 7.89
N VAL A 559 -7.55 13.08 7.40
CA VAL A 559 -8.84 13.07 8.12
C VAL A 559 -9.78 11.98 7.61
N SER A 560 -10.47 11.28 8.50
CA SER A 560 -11.53 10.30 8.20
C SER A 560 -12.64 10.34 9.26
N GLY A 561 -13.73 11.07 8.99
CA GLY A 561 -14.58 11.62 10.07
C GLY A 561 -13.92 12.86 10.70
N THR A 562 -14.69 13.92 10.98
CA THR A 562 -14.17 15.32 11.02
C THR A 562 -13.55 15.75 12.36
N THR A 563 -12.59 14.98 12.90
CA THR A 563 -12.26 14.95 14.34
C THR A 563 -10.78 14.62 14.68
N VAL A 564 -10.41 14.70 15.97
CA VAL A 564 -9.09 14.71 16.67
C VAL A 564 -8.13 13.51 16.69
N TYR A 565 -7.93 12.63 15.69
CA TYR A 565 -6.96 11.49 15.81
C TYR A 565 -5.48 11.89 16.05
N ALA A 566 -5.14 13.14 16.39
CA ALA A 566 -3.95 13.93 16.09
C ALA A 566 -2.55 13.36 16.43
N GLY A 567 -2.28 12.14 15.95
CA GLY A 567 -1.22 11.26 16.39
C GLY A 567 0.19 11.83 16.26
N GLY A 568 0.98 11.62 17.30
CA GLY A 568 2.44 11.73 17.33
C GLY A 568 2.94 10.92 18.53
N LEU A 569 4.24 10.90 18.80
CA LEU A 569 4.89 9.90 19.66
C LEU A 569 4.74 10.26 21.17
N PHE A 570 3.47 10.45 21.56
CA PHE A 570 2.89 11.32 22.59
C PHE A 570 3.14 10.86 24.03
N THR A 571 4.31 11.17 24.54
CA THR A 571 4.94 10.42 25.64
C THR A 571 4.10 9.93 26.82
N SER A 572 3.51 10.79 27.66
CA SER A 572 2.65 10.39 28.79
C SER A 572 2.05 11.63 29.49
N ILE A 573 1.17 11.44 30.49
CA ILE A 573 0.82 12.45 31.48
C ILE A 573 0.65 11.78 32.85
N GLY A 574 1.48 12.15 33.84
CA GLY A 574 1.45 11.52 35.17
C GLY A 574 1.67 10.00 35.14
N GLY A 575 2.53 9.52 34.24
CA GLY A 575 2.75 8.09 33.97
C GLY A 575 1.58 7.31 33.33
N GLN A 576 0.41 7.92 33.04
CA GLN A 576 -0.78 7.20 32.58
C GLN A 576 -0.67 6.85 31.07
N SER A 577 -0.19 5.63 30.76
CA SER A 577 0.59 5.44 29.52
C SER A 577 0.58 4.05 28.86
N ARG A 578 0.84 4.05 27.54
CA ARG A 578 1.26 2.95 26.65
C ARG A 578 2.50 3.41 25.84
N ASN A 579 2.59 3.25 24.51
CA ASN A 579 3.82 3.50 23.75
C ASN A 579 3.71 4.21 22.37
N PHE A 580 4.66 5.13 22.12
CA PHE A 580 4.84 6.11 21.03
C PHE A 580 3.54 6.65 20.34
N ILE A 581 3.23 6.32 19.06
CA ILE A 581 2.06 6.90 18.35
C ILE A 581 0.76 6.13 18.61
N ALA A 582 -0.35 6.88 18.53
CA ALA A 582 -1.69 6.35 18.35
C ALA A 582 -2.55 7.35 17.56
N ALA A 583 -3.76 6.93 17.18
CA ALA A 583 -4.89 7.84 17.05
C ALA A 583 -5.16 8.50 18.40
N LEU A 584 -5.72 9.73 18.42
CA LEU A 584 -5.89 10.53 19.64
C LEU A 584 -7.29 11.22 19.83
N ASP A 585 -8.22 11.02 18.88
CA ASP A 585 -9.71 11.12 18.89
C ASP A 585 -10.33 12.46 19.41
N ALA A 586 -11.36 13.08 18.80
CA ALA A 586 -12.05 14.27 19.40
C ALA A 586 -13.59 14.28 19.43
N ALA A 587 -14.16 14.38 20.64
CA ALA A 587 -15.52 14.87 20.91
C ALA A 587 -15.64 15.30 22.38
N THR A 588 -15.21 14.45 23.33
CA THR A 588 -14.99 14.88 24.73
C THR A 588 -14.04 14.02 25.54
N GLY A 589 -13.98 12.69 25.36
CA GLY A 589 -13.22 11.86 26.31
C GLY A 589 -13.18 10.33 26.18
N ASN A 590 -13.36 9.76 24.98
CA ASN A 590 -13.41 8.30 24.74
C ASN A 590 -12.04 7.55 24.79
N ALA A 591 -11.00 8.17 25.37
CA ALA A 591 -9.66 7.63 25.62
C ALA A 591 -8.97 6.83 24.48
N THR A 592 -9.04 7.26 23.19
CA THR A 592 -8.70 6.35 22.06
C THR A 592 -7.37 5.59 22.18
N THR A 593 -7.46 4.35 21.73
CA THR A 593 -6.80 3.22 22.36
C THR A 593 -5.80 2.52 21.45
N TRP A 594 -5.72 2.94 20.18
CA TRP A 594 -4.68 2.59 19.21
C TRP A 594 -3.30 2.36 19.82
N ASN A 595 -2.55 1.34 19.38
CA ASN A 595 -1.19 1.02 19.87
C ASN A 595 -0.01 1.01 18.84
N PRO A 596 0.01 1.80 17.74
CA PRO A 596 1.03 1.64 16.70
C PRO A 596 2.44 2.18 16.95
N ASN A 597 2.77 2.97 17.97
CA ASN A 597 4.13 3.00 18.53
C ASN A 597 5.39 2.97 17.56
N PRO A 598 5.63 3.90 16.61
CA PRO A 598 6.78 3.88 15.70
C PRO A 598 8.06 4.40 16.33
N ASN A 599 9.20 3.79 16.01
CA ASN A 599 10.50 4.17 16.57
C ASN A 599 11.17 5.40 15.90
N GLY A 600 10.49 6.07 14.96
CA GLY A 600 10.95 7.27 14.28
C GLY A 600 9.79 8.16 13.81
N GLY A 601 10.09 9.38 13.35
CA GLY A 601 9.06 10.35 12.95
C GLY A 601 8.26 9.91 11.72
N VAL A 602 6.99 10.28 11.63
CA VAL A 602 6.07 9.86 10.56
C VAL A 602 5.75 11.06 9.66
N GLY A 603 6.64 11.36 8.70
CA GLY A 603 6.53 12.51 7.81
C GLY A 603 5.25 12.60 6.94
N ALA A 604 4.48 11.52 6.80
CA ALA A 604 3.33 11.39 5.90
C ALA A 604 2.24 10.45 6.45
N LEU A 605 0.97 10.72 6.13
CA LEU A 605 -0.18 9.86 6.46
C LEU A 605 -1.24 9.93 5.35
N ALA A 606 -1.99 8.85 5.16
CA ALA A 606 -3.23 8.82 4.40
C ALA A 606 -4.19 7.75 4.95
N VAL A 607 -5.50 7.92 4.77
CA VAL A 607 -6.53 7.02 5.31
C VAL A 607 -7.44 6.53 4.18
N SER A 608 -7.81 5.25 4.20
CA SER A 608 -8.81 4.67 3.30
C SER A 608 -9.62 3.58 4.00
N GLY A 609 -10.93 3.78 4.09
CA GLY A 609 -11.83 2.85 4.79
C GLY A 609 -11.40 2.58 6.23
N THR A 610 -11.10 1.32 6.54
CA THR A 610 -10.65 0.84 7.85
C THR A 610 -9.12 0.81 8.00
N THR A 611 -8.35 1.44 7.10
CA THR A 611 -6.88 1.37 7.12
C THR A 611 -6.24 2.77 7.12
N VAL A 612 -5.23 2.97 7.97
CA VAL A 612 -4.39 4.17 7.99
C VAL A 612 -2.97 3.82 7.55
N TYR A 613 -2.53 4.46 6.48
CA TYR A 613 -1.19 4.36 5.93
C TYR A 613 -0.32 5.46 6.52
N ALA A 614 0.83 5.09 7.08
CA ALA A 614 1.80 5.96 7.70
C ALA A 614 3.14 5.87 6.96
N GLY A 615 3.86 6.98 6.87
CA GLY A 615 5.15 7.07 6.19
C GLY A 615 6.07 8.08 6.88
N GLY A 616 7.38 7.84 6.89
CA GLY A 616 8.33 8.67 7.61
C GLY A 616 9.73 8.09 7.68
N ALA A 617 10.40 8.31 8.82
CA ALA A 617 11.79 8.00 9.14
C ALA A 617 11.94 6.87 10.19
N PHE A 618 10.97 5.96 10.31
CA PHE A 618 10.91 4.90 11.34
C PHE A 618 11.32 3.53 10.83
N PHE A 619 12.05 2.70 11.57
CA PHE A 619 12.32 1.29 11.20
C PHE A 619 11.18 0.34 11.62
N SER A 620 10.46 0.67 12.69
CA SER A 620 9.44 -0.19 13.30
C SER A 620 8.24 0.61 13.79
N ILE A 621 7.12 -0.07 13.97
CA ILE A 621 5.81 0.42 14.40
C ILE A 621 5.13 -0.73 15.16
N GLY A 622 4.57 -0.49 16.35
CA GLY A 622 3.84 -1.48 17.14
C GLY A 622 4.69 -2.64 17.66
N SER A 623 6.00 -2.43 17.77
CA SER A 623 7.03 -3.48 17.95
C SER A 623 7.19 -4.44 16.75
N VAL A 624 6.52 -4.18 15.63
CA VAL A 624 6.66 -4.87 14.34
C VAL A 624 7.61 -4.05 13.45
N THR A 625 8.52 -4.72 12.74
CA THR A 625 9.33 -4.03 11.72
C THR A 625 8.41 -3.59 10.59
N ARG A 626 8.36 -2.28 10.33
CA ARG A 626 7.68 -1.65 9.20
C ARG A 626 8.56 -0.51 8.82
N ASN A 627 9.43 -0.75 7.87
CA ASN A 627 10.46 0.22 7.59
C ASN A 627 9.87 1.35 6.77
N TYR A 628 9.77 2.49 7.45
CA TYR A 628 9.60 3.85 6.97
C TYR A 628 8.24 4.09 6.29
N ILE A 629 7.46 3.06 5.98
CA ILE A 629 6.03 3.09 5.69
C ILE A 629 5.33 1.93 6.42
N ALA A 630 4.04 2.07 6.72
CA ALA A 630 3.23 1.06 7.39
C ALA A 630 1.73 1.23 7.08
N ALA A 631 0.95 0.19 7.32
CA ALA A 631 -0.50 0.26 7.42
C ALA A 631 -1.00 -0.24 8.77
N LEU A 632 -2.09 0.36 9.23
CA LEU A 632 -2.62 0.26 10.58
C LEU A 632 -4.13 0.07 10.49
N ASP A 633 -4.70 -0.82 11.30
CA ASP A 633 -6.15 -0.88 11.46
C ASP A 633 -6.65 0.43 12.08
N ALA A 634 -7.65 1.05 11.44
CA ALA A 634 -8.12 2.36 11.81
C ALA A 634 -8.90 2.41 13.14
N THR A 635 -9.27 1.25 13.71
CA THR A 635 -10.04 1.16 14.97
C THR A 635 -9.14 0.74 16.14
N SER A 636 -8.32 -0.29 15.96
CA SER A 636 -7.46 -0.86 17.02
C SER A 636 -6.04 -0.30 17.02
N GLY A 637 -5.61 0.34 15.94
CA GLY A 637 -4.23 0.76 15.74
C GLY A 637 -3.22 -0.39 15.67
N THR A 638 -3.68 -1.63 15.50
CA THR A 638 -2.77 -2.78 15.27
C THR A 638 -2.15 -2.65 13.89
N VAL A 639 -0.85 -2.95 13.82
CA VAL A 639 -0.11 -2.97 12.56
C VAL A 639 -0.64 -4.09 11.69
N THR A 640 -1.03 -3.78 10.45
CA THR A 640 -1.58 -4.77 9.53
C THR A 640 -0.47 -5.55 8.83
N ALA A 641 -0.88 -6.66 8.24
CA ALA A 641 -0.20 -7.42 7.19
C ALA A 641 0.63 -6.58 6.20
N TRP A 642 -0.01 -5.56 5.61
CA TRP A 642 0.57 -4.70 4.58
C TRP A 642 1.87 -4.05 5.05
N ASP A 643 2.99 -4.52 4.48
CA ASP A 643 4.33 -4.04 4.75
C ASP A 643 5.13 -3.87 3.47
N PRO A 644 5.11 -2.64 2.94
CA PRO A 644 5.86 -2.38 1.76
C PRO A 644 7.40 -2.40 1.99
N ASN A 645 7.89 -2.25 3.25
CA ASN A 645 9.27 -2.42 3.80
C ASN A 645 10.51 -1.73 3.17
N ALA A 646 10.88 -0.53 3.65
CA ALA A 646 12.05 0.28 3.27
C ALA A 646 13.26 0.20 4.27
N ASN A 647 13.92 1.35 4.51
CA ASN A 647 15.02 1.68 5.45
C ASN A 647 15.46 3.17 5.29
N ASN A 648 14.65 4.02 4.64
CA ASN A 648 14.89 5.43 4.29
C ASN A 648 13.52 6.11 4.03
N SER A 649 13.41 7.43 3.91
CA SER A 649 12.16 8.15 4.25
C SER A 649 11.04 8.31 3.21
N VAL A 650 9.78 7.99 3.60
CA VAL A 650 8.55 8.57 3.02
C VAL A 650 8.36 9.99 3.58
N THR A 651 7.96 10.94 2.74
CA THR A 651 7.61 12.33 3.09
C THR A 651 6.24 12.80 2.56
N ALA A 652 5.52 12.02 1.74
CA ALA A 652 4.11 12.26 1.38
C ALA A 652 3.33 10.94 1.17
N LEU A 653 2.00 10.99 1.27
CA LEU A 653 1.06 9.87 1.09
C LEU A 653 -0.29 10.38 0.59
N ALA A 654 -0.93 9.63 -0.32
CA ALA A 654 -2.34 9.78 -0.73
C ALA A 654 -2.92 8.38 -1.05
N VAL A 655 -4.23 8.22 -1.23
CA VAL A 655 -4.85 6.91 -1.56
C VAL A 655 -6.01 7.12 -2.53
N SER A 656 -6.25 6.16 -3.42
CA SER A 656 -7.47 6.08 -4.24
C SER A 656 -7.79 4.63 -4.54
N GLY A 657 -9.03 4.19 -4.29
CA GLY A 657 -9.41 2.78 -4.47
C GLY A 657 -8.48 1.82 -3.70
N THR A 658 -7.93 0.83 -4.41
CA THR A 658 -6.97 -0.16 -3.90
C THR A 658 -5.50 0.28 -4.06
N THR A 659 -5.21 1.58 -4.11
CA THR A 659 -3.95 2.13 -4.63
C THR A 659 -3.42 3.26 -3.74
N VAL A 660 -2.27 3.07 -3.08
CA VAL A 660 -1.71 3.96 -2.04
C VAL A 660 -0.51 4.77 -2.54
N TYR A 661 -0.71 6.04 -2.83
CA TYR A 661 0.25 6.98 -3.38
C TYR A 661 1.22 7.58 -2.33
N ALA A 662 2.13 6.77 -1.77
CA ALA A 662 3.26 7.24 -0.94
C ALA A 662 4.33 8.01 -1.75
N GLY A 663 5.29 8.67 -1.10
CA GLY A 663 6.33 9.50 -1.72
C GLY A 663 7.41 9.95 -0.76
N GLY A 664 8.67 10.09 -1.17
CA GLY A 664 9.80 10.28 -0.25
C GLY A 664 11.17 10.57 -0.89
N ALA A 665 12.21 9.86 -0.42
CA ALA A 665 13.61 10.09 -0.77
C ALA A 665 14.49 8.80 -0.82
N PHE A 666 13.89 7.64 -1.13
CA PHE A 666 14.16 6.37 -0.42
C PHE A 666 14.84 5.08 -1.09
N THR A 667 14.30 4.25 -2.05
CA THR A 667 14.85 3.16 -3.04
C THR A 667 14.53 1.58 -3.23
N SER A 668 13.74 0.84 -2.43
CA SER A 668 13.05 -0.43 -2.75
C SER A 668 11.84 -0.69 -1.82
N ILE A 669 10.65 -1.02 -2.33
CA ILE A 669 9.44 -1.30 -1.53
C ILE A 669 8.37 -2.01 -2.37
N GLY A 670 7.33 -2.55 -1.71
CA GLY A 670 6.80 -3.86 -2.05
C GLY A 670 7.92 -4.87 -1.94
N GLY A 671 8.89 -4.57 -1.06
CA GLY A 671 10.29 -4.92 -1.16
C GLY A 671 11.10 -4.46 -2.36
N GLN A 672 10.54 -4.60 -3.56
CA GLN A 672 11.30 -4.62 -4.80
C GLN A 672 11.86 -3.24 -5.14
N ALA A 673 12.97 -3.17 -5.86
CA ALA A 673 13.83 -2.01 -6.19
C ALA A 673 13.20 -0.66 -6.63
N ARG A 674 12.14 -0.14 -6.02
CA ARG A 674 11.35 1.03 -6.39
C ARG A 674 11.97 2.39 -6.27
N ASN A 675 11.57 3.30 -7.16
CA ASN A 675 11.82 4.71 -6.91
C ASN A 675 10.73 5.24 -5.97
N ARG A 676 10.71 6.54 -5.74
CA ARG A 676 10.52 7.03 -4.38
C ARG A 676 9.18 7.75 -4.21
N ILE A 677 8.16 7.24 -4.91
CA ILE A 677 6.70 7.43 -4.78
C ILE A 677 6.02 6.11 -5.11
N ALA A 678 4.71 6.07 -4.93
CA ALA A 678 3.90 4.90 -4.96
C ALA A 678 2.52 5.13 -5.57
N ALA A 679 1.80 4.01 -5.57
CA ALA A 679 0.37 3.80 -5.70
C ALA A 679 0.08 2.39 -5.12
N LEU A 680 0.80 1.98 -4.07
CA LEU A 680 0.98 0.58 -3.61
C LEU A 680 -0.36 -0.17 -3.58
N ASP A 681 -0.41 -1.44 -3.97
CA ASP A 681 -1.65 -2.21 -3.78
C ASP A 681 -2.03 -2.19 -2.30
N ALA A 682 -3.25 -1.73 -2.01
CA ALA A 682 -3.74 -1.48 -0.66
C ALA A 682 -3.99 -2.75 0.16
N ILE A 683 -4.01 -3.92 -0.49
CA ILE A 683 -4.29 -5.21 0.15
C ILE A 683 -2.98 -5.95 0.37
N SER A 684 -2.26 -6.29 -0.70
CA SER A 684 -1.09 -7.16 -0.59
C SER A 684 0.23 -6.40 -0.34
N SER A 685 0.34 -5.16 -0.82
CA SER A 685 1.61 -4.46 -1.16
C SER A 685 2.56 -5.23 -2.12
N ASN A 686 2.14 -6.42 -2.56
CA ASN A 686 2.81 -7.34 -3.49
C ASN A 686 1.98 -7.36 -4.79
N ALA A 687 2.34 -6.47 -5.72
CA ALA A 687 1.34 -5.61 -6.38
C ALA A 687 1.47 -5.53 -7.92
N THR A 688 0.97 -4.44 -8.54
CA THR A 688 0.69 -4.35 -9.99
C THR A 688 1.19 -3.05 -10.68
N ALA A 689 0.69 -2.69 -11.88
CA ALA A 689 1.54 -2.23 -12.99
C ALA A 689 1.65 -0.72 -13.35
N TRP A 690 2.62 0.00 -12.76
CA TRP A 690 3.32 1.14 -13.40
C TRP A 690 4.62 1.58 -12.67
N ASP A 691 5.61 2.20 -13.34
CA ASP A 691 6.64 3.05 -12.70
C ASP A 691 6.91 4.33 -13.50
N PRO A 692 6.69 5.46 -12.85
CA PRO A 692 7.37 6.72 -13.05
C PRO A 692 8.92 6.67 -12.95
N ASN A 693 9.52 7.11 -11.81
CA ASN A 693 10.96 7.21 -11.44
C ASN A 693 11.68 8.58 -11.62
N SER A 694 12.01 9.25 -10.51
CA SER A 694 12.57 10.62 -10.41
C SER A 694 13.98 10.74 -9.85
N ASN A 695 14.46 11.99 -9.66
CA ASN A 695 15.78 12.47 -9.20
C ASN A 695 15.65 13.83 -8.46
N GLY A 696 14.49 14.11 -7.86
CA GLY A 696 14.26 15.17 -6.88
C GLY A 696 13.34 14.66 -5.77
N ASN A 697 13.44 15.20 -4.56
CA ASN A 697 12.70 14.70 -3.40
C ASN A 697 11.19 14.87 -3.52
N VAL A 698 10.47 14.16 -2.65
CA VAL A 698 9.07 14.46 -2.38
C VAL A 698 8.88 15.44 -1.24
N GLY A 699 7.88 16.30 -1.40
CA GLY A 699 7.24 17.01 -0.29
C GLY A 699 5.73 16.83 -0.25
N ALA A 700 5.04 16.72 -1.40
CA ALA A 700 3.57 16.65 -1.42
C ALA A 700 3.01 15.74 -2.52
N LEU A 701 1.96 15.00 -2.17
CA LEU A 701 1.18 14.18 -3.08
C LEU A 701 -0.31 14.37 -2.86
N ALA A 702 -1.09 14.06 -3.88
CA ALA A 702 -2.55 14.08 -3.85
C ALA A 702 -3.13 13.42 -5.09
N VAL A 703 -4.42 13.07 -5.03
CA VAL A 703 -5.17 12.31 -6.05
C VAL A 703 -6.54 12.98 -6.26
N SER A 704 -7.12 12.94 -7.47
CA SER A 704 -8.55 13.22 -7.69
C SER A 704 -9.05 12.57 -8.99
N GLY A 705 -9.83 11.50 -8.86
CA GLY A 705 -10.63 10.89 -9.92
C GLY A 705 -10.02 9.64 -10.56
N THR A 706 -10.55 9.27 -11.73
CA THR A 706 -9.74 8.65 -12.79
C THR A 706 -8.81 9.74 -13.33
N THR A 707 -7.95 10.25 -12.44
CA THR A 707 -7.20 11.53 -12.47
C THR A 707 -6.44 11.66 -11.11
N VAL A 708 -5.29 12.33 -11.03
CA VAL A 708 -4.43 12.42 -9.80
C VAL A 708 -3.80 13.82 -9.69
N TYR A 709 -3.49 14.31 -8.49
CA TYR A 709 -3.30 15.74 -8.21
C TYR A 709 -1.81 16.15 -8.09
N ALA A 710 -1.38 16.63 -6.92
CA ALA A 710 -0.02 17.00 -6.50
C ALA A 710 0.70 18.11 -7.29
N GLY A 711 1.82 18.61 -6.77
CA GLY A 711 2.72 19.66 -7.33
C GLY A 711 3.98 19.70 -6.44
N GLY A 712 5.07 20.44 -6.74
CA GLY A 712 6.27 20.46 -5.84
C GLY A 712 7.68 20.08 -6.33
N ALA A 713 8.31 18.97 -5.86
CA ALA A 713 9.79 18.76 -5.84
C ALA A 713 10.55 17.61 -6.63
N PHE A 714 10.01 16.89 -7.63
CA PHE A 714 10.67 16.03 -8.67
C PHE A 714 10.35 16.32 -10.17
N THR A 715 11.29 16.52 -11.09
CA THR A 715 10.94 17.35 -12.27
C THR A 715 9.95 16.88 -13.32
N SER A 716 9.60 15.60 -13.45
CA SER A 716 9.50 15.10 -14.81
C SER A 716 8.29 14.38 -15.34
N ILE A 717 7.61 13.54 -14.59
CA ILE A 717 6.35 12.98 -15.08
C ILE A 717 6.43 12.45 -16.55
N GLY A 718 7.56 11.88 -17.01
CA GLY A 718 7.71 10.96 -18.16
C GLY A 718 8.95 10.96 -19.09
N GLY A 719 8.71 11.06 -20.40
CA GLY A 719 9.60 11.17 -21.57
C GLY A 719 9.45 12.37 -22.57
N GLN A 720 8.74 13.51 -22.33
CA GLN A 720 8.32 14.70 -23.17
C GLN A 720 8.27 16.10 -22.42
N ALA A 721 9.00 17.17 -22.73
CA ALA A 721 9.37 18.18 -21.69
C ALA A 721 8.64 19.56 -21.55
N ARG A 722 7.96 19.85 -20.40
CA ARG A 722 7.79 21.23 -19.83
C ARG A 722 7.49 21.40 -18.31
N ASN A 723 8.43 21.91 -17.49
CA ASN A 723 8.43 21.66 -16.02
C ASN A 723 7.37 22.26 -15.09
N ARG A 724 7.03 21.48 -14.05
CA ARG A 724 5.98 21.69 -13.03
C ARG A 724 4.54 21.37 -13.47
N ILE A 725 4.38 20.59 -14.54
CA ILE A 725 3.14 20.43 -15.30
C ILE A 725 3.04 19.06 -16.01
N ALA A 726 1.89 18.39 -15.94
CA ALA A 726 1.50 17.21 -16.75
C ALA A 726 0.03 16.77 -16.47
N THR A 727 -0.52 15.84 -17.25
CA THR A 727 -1.84 15.18 -17.01
C THR A 727 -1.72 14.18 -15.87
N LEU A 728 -2.80 13.68 -15.26
CA LEU A 728 -2.89 12.31 -14.74
C LEU A 728 -4.36 11.79 -14.91
N ASP A 729 -4.67 10.50 -15.22
CA ASP A 729 -6.03 9.90 -15.46
C ASP A 729 -6.42 8.45 -14.88
N ALA A 730 -5.74 7.87 -13.86
CA ALA A 730 -5.60 6.42 -13.41
C ALA A 730 -4.70 5.37 -14.19
N SER A 731 -3.34 5.44 -14.06
CA SER A 731 -2.16 4.93 -14.88
C SER A 731 -1.56 5.58 -16.24
N THR A 732 -1.08 6.86 -16.44
CA THR A 732 -0.83 7.63 -17.76
C THR A 732 0.59 8.09 -18.07
N GLY A 733 0.82 8.35 -19.37
CA GLY A 733 2.08 8.79 -19.96
C GLY A 733 2.08 10.01 -20.90
N ASN A 734 0.93 10.60 -21.26
CA ASN A 734 0.91 11.77 -22.16
C ASN A 734 0.38 13.02 -21.46
N ALA A 735 1.22 14.07 -21.41
CA ALA A 735 1.14 15.18 -20.47
C ALA A 735 0.46 16.44 -21.01
N THR A 736 -0.09 17.26 -20.10
CA THR A 736 -0.95 18.38 -20.46
C THR A 736 -0.25 19.72 -20.55
N ALA A 737 -0.36 20.38 -21.73
CA ALA A 737 -0.36 21.84 -21.90
C ALA A 737 0.36 22.71 -20.83
N TRP A 738 -0.43 23.52 -20.13
CA TRP A 738 -0.20 24.33 -18.96
C TRP A 738 1.20 25.01 -18.95
N ASP A 739 1.32 26.19 -19.56
CA ASP A 739 2.61 26.85 -19.90
C ASP A 739 2.85 28.18 -19.12
N PRO A 740 3.50 28.24 -17.91
CA PRO A 740 3.68 29.54 -17.18
C PRO A 740 4.87 29.79 -16.19
N ASN A 741 5.82 28.87 -16.00
CA ASN A 741 7.19 29.06 -15.39
C ASN A 741 7.40 29.05 -13.85
N ALA A 742 8.68 29.08 -13.39
CA ALA A 742 9.15 28.95 -12.01
C ALA A 742 10.67 29.29 -11.69
N ASN A 743 11.16 29.36 -10.42
CA ASN A 743 12.57 29.71 -9.99
C ASN A 743 13.17 29.33 -8.57
N ASN A 744 12.46 28.96 -7.48
CA ASN A 744 13.10 28.39 -6.25
C ASN A 744 12.25 27.27 -5.56
N SER A 745 12.69 26.73 -4.41
CA SER A 745 12.58 25.33 -3.94
C SER A 745 11.18 24.74 -3.64
N VAL A 746 10.17 24.99 -4.47
CA VAL A 746 8.78 24.60 -4.24
C VAL A 746 8.60 23.09 -4.05
N THR A 747 7.69 22.72 -3.14
CA THR A 747 7.43 21.34 -2.70
C THR A 747 5.94 20.89 -2.78
N ALA A 748 4.96 21.75 -3.14
CA ALA A 748 3.52 21.37 -3.18
C ALA A 748 2.74 21.55 -4.48
N LEU A 749 1.71 20.71 -4.61
CA LEU A 749 0.27 21.02 -4.60
C LEU A 749 -0.46 19.76 -4.03
N ALA A 750 -1.78 19.76 -3.94
CA ALA A 750 -2.58 18.80 -3.16
C ALA A 750 -3.97 18.44 -3.77
N VAL A 751 -4.86 17.80 -2.99
CA VAL A 751 -6.21 17.30 -3.38
C VAL A 751 -7.18 18.45 -3.63
N SER A 752 -8.29 18.28 -4.34
CA SER A 752 -9.46 19.16 -4.30
C SER A 752 -10.67 18.54 -5.01
N GLY A 753 -11.76 19.30 -5.13
CA GLY A 753 -12.68 19.16 -6.26
C GLY A 753 -12.13 19.89 -7.49
N PRO A 754 -12.02 21.23 -7.47
CA PRO A 754 -11.46 22.01 -8.58
C PRO A 754 -10.08 22.67 -8.32
N THR A 755 -9.91 23.46 -7.24
CA THR A 755 -8.81 24.44 -7.13
C THR A 755 -7.77 24.12 -6.04
N VAL A 756 -6.47 24.36 -6.31
CA VAL A 756 -5.36 23.96 -5.43
C VAL A 756 -4.16 24.93 -5.42
N TYR A 757 -3.68 25.29 -4.23
CA TYR A 757 -2.62 26.30 -3.98
C TYR A 757 -1.63 25.81 -2.89
N ALA A 758 -0.59 26.58 -2.45
CA ALA A 758 0.17 26.29 -1.20
C ALA A 758 1.17 27.38 -0.71
N GLY A 759 1.95 27.05 0.34
CA GLY A 759 3.13 27.78 0.85
C GLY A 759 4.32 26.84 1.11
N GLY A 760 5.59 27.19 0.76
CA GLY A 760 6.96 26.50 0.72
C GLY A 760 8.25 27.23 0.13
N ALA A 761 8.50 27.40 -1.20
CA ALA A 761 9.57 28.34 -1.77
C ALA A 761 9.40 29.00 -3.21
N PHE A 762 8.84 30.24 -3.39
CA PHE A 762 8.31 30.83 -4.68
C PHE A 762 8.07 32.41 -4.87
N THR A 763 8.57 33.08 -5.93
CA THR A 763 8.49 34.54 -6.21
C THR A 763 7.67 35.09 -7.41
N SER A 764 7.26 34.35 -8.46
CA SER A 764 6.58 34.98 -9.64
C SER A 764 5.76 34.03 -10.51
N ILE A 765 5.16 34.51 -11.62
CA ILE A 765 4.39 33.74 -12.62
C ILE A 765 4.37 34.45 -13.99
N ASN A 766 4.61 33.71 -15.09
CA ASN A 766 4.30 33.99 -16.53
C ASN A 766 4.55 35.40 -17.12
N GLY A 767 5.58 35.59 -17.98
CA GLY A 767 6.10 36.89 -18.50
C GLY A 767 7.60 37.12 -18.21
N GLN A 768 8.04 38.20 -17.49
CA GLN A 768 9.44 38.38 -16.98
C GLN A 768 9.70 38.29 -15.43
N ALA A 769 9.29 39.21 -14.54
CA ALA A 769 9.33 39.00 -13.05
C ALA A 769 8.06 39.56 -12.35
N ARG A 770 7.35 38.80 -11.48
CA ARG A 770 5.90 39.01 -11.11
C ARG A 770 5.33 38.18 -9.94
N ASN A 771 4.08 37.66 -9.96
CA ASN A 771 3.16 37.52 -8.81
C ASN A 771 3.35 36.48 -7.68
N ARG A 772 2.74 36.83 -6.54
CA ARG A 772 2.50 36.17 -5.23
C ARG A 772 1.53 34.98 -5.18
N ILE A 773 0.76 34.66 -6.22
CA ILE A 773 0.19 33.31 -6.49
C ILE A 773 -0.15 33.16 -7.98
N ALA A 774 -0.35 31.91 -8.43
CA ALA A 774 -1.17 31.60 -9.59
C ALA A 774 -2.66 31.62 -9.21
N ALA A 775 -3.54 31.71 -10.20
CA ALA A 775 -4.96 31.32 -10.18
C ALA A 775 -5.53 31.51 -11.60
N LEU A 776 -6.59 30.76 -11.95
CA LEU A 776 -7.53 31.03 -13.05
C LEU A 776 -8.67 30.00 -13.10
N ASP A 777 -9.35 29.94 -14.25
CA ASP A 777 -10.32 28.96 -14.73
C ASP A 777 -9.66 27.59 -15.11
N ALA A 778 -9.67 27.20 -16.39
CA ALA A 778 -8.91 26.08 -16.96
C ALA A 778 -8.18 26.46 -18.28
N SER A 779 -8.06 27.75 -18.62
CA SER A 779 -7.55 28.18 -19.94
C SER A 779 -6.78 29.50 -20.01
N THR A 780 -7.05 30.50 -19.15
CA THR A 780 -6.62 31.90 -19.39
C THR A 780 -5.14 32.23 -19.06
N GLY A 781 -4.22 31.27 -19.12
CA GLY A 781 -2.85 31.29 -18.56
C GLY A 781 -2.16 32.65 -18.30
N ASN A 782 -2.34 33.22 -17.09
CA ASN A 782 -2.36 34.67 -16.89
C ASN A 782 -1.01 35.40 -16.66
N ALA A 783 -0.82 36.56 -17.33
CA ALA A 783 0.33 37.47 -17.20
C ALA A 783 0.05 39.00 -17.35
N THR A 784 0.15 39.83 -16.30
CA THR A 784 0.30 41.32 -16.38
C THR A 784 1.34 41.88 -15.38
N ALA A 785 1.08 43.01 -14.69
CA ALA A 785 1.96 43.64 -13.70
C ALA A 785 1.26 44.57 -12.67
N TRP A 786 1.52 44.34 -11.38
CA TRP A 786 1.38 45.29 -10.24
C TRP A 786 2.42 44.94 -9.16
N ASP A 787 2.87 45.85 -8.29
CA ASP A 787 4.10 45.66 -7.48
C ASP A 787 3.98 45.82 -5.94
N PRO A 788 3.75 44.70 -5.22
CA PRO A 788 3.96 44.59 -3.77
C PRO A 788 5.43 44.37 -3.31
N ASN A 789 6.05 43.25 -3.69
CA ASN A 789 7.45 42.78 -3.41
C ASN A 789 7.93 42.44 -1.98
N ALA A 790 8.86 41.45 -1.87
CA ALA A 790 9.69 41.01 -0.72
C ALA A 790 10.55 39.74 -1.01
N ASP A 791 11.04 38.99 0.03
CA ASP A 791 12.10 37.95 -0.07
C ASP A 791 11.84 36.52 0.49
N ASN A 792 11.10 36.33 1.60
CA ASN A 792 11.26 35.14 2.48
C ASN A 792 10.15 34.05 2.44
N SER A 793 10.28 32.96 3.22
CA SER A 793 9.54 31.70 3.01
C SER A 793 8.16 31.52 3.66
N VAL A 794 7.11 31.71 2.86
CA VAL A 794 5.74 31.20 3.08
C VAL A 794 5.75 29.64 3.14
N ASN A 795 4.86 28.86 3.80
CA ASN A 795 5.27 27.44 4.10
C ASN A 795 4.32 26.20 4.28
N ALA A 796 2.97 26.26 4.40
CA ALA A 796 2.00 25.17 4.07
C ALA A 796 0.55 25.50 4.50
N LEU A 797 -0.45 24.93 3.82
CA LEU A 797 -1.85 25.39 3.85
C LEU A 797 -2.83 24.24 3.58
N ALA A 798 -4.15 24.48 3.62
CA ALA A 798 -5.23 23.62 3.08
C ALA A 798 -6.48 24.48 2.83
N VAL A 799 -7.55 23.93 2.24
CA VAL A 799 -8.75 24.68 1.83
C VAL A 799 -10.05 23.94 2.20
N SER A 800 -10.94 24.57 2.94
CA SER A 800 -12.34 24.18 3.15
C SER A 800 -13.21 25.44 3.10
N GLY A 801 -14.38 25.33 2.46
CA GLY A 801 -15.12 26.52 2.04
C GLY A 801 -14.24 27.40 1.14
N THR A 802 -13.90 28.60 1.63
CA THR A 802 -13.24 29.69 0.90
C THR A 802 -12.03 30.33 1.61
N THR A 803 -11.71 29.90 2.83
CA THR A 803 -11.22 30.84 3.85
C THR A 803 -9.78 30.60 4.36
N VAL A 804 -9.04 31.68 4.60
CA VAL A 804 -7.59 31.96 4.39
C VAL A 804 -6.46 31.17 5.09
N TYR A 805 -6.69 29.97 5.63
CA TYR A 805 -5.83 29.35 6.66
C TYR A 805 -4.30 29.28 6.37
N ALA A 806 -3.48 29.92 7.21
CA ALA A 806 -2.01 29.80 7.24
C ALA A 806 -1.35 30.42 8.50
N GLY A 807 -0.02 30.56 8.50
CA GLY A 807 0.74 31.58 9.26
C GLY A 807 1.45 32.59 8.36
N GLY A 808 2.14 33.62 8.89
CA GLY A 808 3.06 34.42 8.06
C GLY A 808 3.56 35.82 8.48
N ALA A 809 4.78 36.17 8.05
CA ALA A 809 5.58 37.32 8.50
C ALA A 809 6.12 38.19 7.34
N PHE A 810 5.31 39.12 6.81
CA PHE A 810 5.58 39.95 5.62
C PHE A 810 5.95 41.42 5.96
N THR A 811 5.67 42.38 5.06
CA THR A 811 5.71 43.84 5.27
C THR A 811 4.30 44.39 5.51
N SER A 812 3.59 45.00 4.54
CA SER A 812 2.36 45.79 4.77
C SER A 812 1.22 45.55 3.75
N ILE A 813 0.01 46.03 4.08
CA ILE A 813 -0.89 46.75 3.15
C ILE A 813 -1.26 48.08 3.82
N GLY A 814 -0.26 48.78 4.36
CA GLY A 814 -0.37 49.33 5.71
C GLY A 814 -0.42 48.18 6.74
N SER A 815 -1.52 47.42 6.72
CA SER A 815 -1.76 46.27 7.61
C SER A 815 -1.48 44.90 6.94
N GLN A 816 -2.52 44.13 6.65
CA GLN A 816 -2.67 42.67 6.81
C GLN A 816 -1.41 41.99 7.33
N ALA A 817 -1.22 42.11 8.65
CA ALA A 817 -0.06 41.58 9.33
C ALA A 817 -0.43 40.57 10.42
N ARG A 818 -1.46 40.78 11.24
CA ARG A 818 -1.49 41.96 12.10
C ARG A 818 -0.21 42.04 12.97
N ASN A 819 0.45 40.90 13.24
CA ASN A 819 1.92 40.84 13.23
C ASN A 819 2.52 39.57 12.58
N ARG A 820 1.93 38.37 12.75
CA ARG A 820 2.48 37.12 12.20
C ARG A 820 1.47 36.08 11.65
N ILE A 821 0.21 36.48 11.43
CA ILE A 821 -0.38 36.49 10.08
C ILE A 821 -1.50 37.54 9.96
N ALA A 822 -1.84 37.93 8.75
CA ALA A 822 -3.23 38.16 8.41
C ALA A 822 -3.58 37.15 7.35
N ALA A 823 -4.24 36.08 7.78
CA ALA A 823 -4.92 35.14 6.89
C ALA A 823 -6.04 35.90 6.16
N LEU A 824 -6.58 35.38 5.05
CA LEU A 824 -7.44 36.15 4.14
C LEU A 824 -8.78 35.40 3.86
N ASP A 825 -9.68 35.81 2.96
CA ASP A 825 -10.91 35.06 2.64
C ASP A 825 -11.44 35.29 1.22
N VAL A 826 -11.82 34.18 0.55
CA VAL A 826 -12.54 34.11 -0.72
C VAL A 826 -11.89 34.87 -1.89
N THR A 827 -12.67 35.39 -2.82
CA THR A 827 -12.36 35.67 -4.24
C THR A 827 -11.19 36.59 -4.63
N ASN A 828 -10.49 37.23 -3.69
CA ASN A 828 -10.28 38.68 -3.83
C ASN A 828 -8.98 39.34 -3.29
N GLY A 829 -9.11 40.54 -2.67
CA GLY A 829 -8.08 41.58 -2.52
C GLY A 829 -8.17 42.48 -1.27
N ASN A 830 -8.71 42.04 -0.12
CA ASN A 830 -9.30 42.91 0.93
C ASN A 830 -8.66 42.79 2.37
N ALA A 831 -9.49 42.69 3.43
CA ALA A 831 -9.16 42.66 4.87
C ALA A 831 -10.39 42.22 5.71
N THR A 832 -10.25 41.68 6.95
CA THR A 832 -11.27 41.75 8.05
C THR A 832 -10.75 41.28 9.43
N ALA A 833 -10.64 39.95 9.65
CA ALA A 833 -11.00 39.34 10.95
C ALA A 833 -9.87 38.99 11.96
N TRP A 834 -10.15 39.19 13.25
CA TRP A 834 -9.32 38.90 14.45
C TRP A 834 -7.96 39.66 14.60
N ASP A 835 -7.10 39.19 15.54
CA ASP A 835 -5.71 39.62 15.81
C ASP A 835 -4.78 38.71 16.71
N PRO A 836 -5.16 37.59 17.36
CA PRO A 836 -3.93 36.84 18.78
C PRO A 836 -2.57 36.16 18.45
N ASN A 837 -2.15 35.85 17.20
CA ASN A 837 -0.72 36.00 16.75
C ASN A 837 0.40 35.00 17.24
N ALA A 838 1.66 35.25 16.86
CA ALA A 838 2.73 35.74 17.77
C ALA A 838 4.16 35.78 17.16
N ASN A 839 4.91 34.65 17.03
CA ASN A 839 6.38 34.67 16.89
C ASN A 839 7.12 33.69 15.91
N ASN A 840 6.95 32.35 15.99
CA ASN A 840 7.74 31.29 15.32
C ASN A 840 6.92 30.02 15.01
N SER A 841 6.89 29.52 13.77
CA SER A 841 6.34 28.19 13.42
C SER A 841 4.82 27.96 13.61
N VAL A 842 4.26 27.14 12.72
CA VAL A 842 2.83 26.86 12.48
C VAL A 842 2.76 25.44 11.82
N ASN A 843 3.55 24.47 12.30
CA ASN A 843 4.10 23.41 11.44
C ASN A 843 3.14 22.37 10.83
N ALA A 844 2.41 21.56 11.60
CA ALA A 844 1.26 20.86 11.04
C ALA A 844 0.05 20.98 11.96
N LEU A 845 -1.11 20.59 11.45
CA LEU A 845 -2.28 21.43 11.64
C LEU A 845 -3.60 20.59 11.64
N ALA A 846 -4.38 20.66 12.73
CA ALA A 846 -5.41 19.67 13.11
C ALA A 846 -6.61 20.22 13.92
N VAL A 847 -7.84 19.90 13.48
CA VAL A 847 -9.10 20.51 13.98
C VAL A 847 -10.23 19.49 14.09
N SER A 848 -11.23 19.77 14.94
CA SER A 848 -12.51 19.07 14.95
C SER A 848 -13.68 20.02 14.69
N GLY A 849 -14.73 19.55 14.03
CA GLY A 849 -16.04 20.22 13.97
C GLY A 849 -15.94 21.69 13.57
N PRO A 850 -16.34 22.62 14.46
CA PRO A 850 -15.94 24.04 14.43
C PRO A 850 -15.31 24.44 15.78
N THR A 851 -14.14 23.89 16.12
CA THR A 851 -13.54 23.95 17.47
C THR A 851 -12.07 24.40 17.46
N VAL A 852 -11.67 25.33 18.35
CA VAL A 852 -10.34 25.98 18.39
C VAL A 852 -9.86 26.08 19.84
N TYR A 853 -8.59 26.35 20.11
CA TYR A 853 -7.45 25.43 20.28
C TYR A 853 -6.26 26.37 20.71
N ALA A 854 -5.08 26.25 20.10
CA ALA A 854 -4.28 27.40 19.61
C ALA A 854 -3.10 28.03 20.39
N GLY A 855 -1.88 27.89 19.84
CA GLY A 855 -0.75 28.83 19.95
C GLY A 855 0.01 29.00 21.28
N GLY A 856 1.26 28.51 21.37
CA GLY A 856 2.13 28.55 22.54
C GLY A 856 3.59 28.14 22.27
N THR A 857 4.51 29.09 22.37
CA THR A 857 5.91 28.83 22.77
C THR A 857 6.28 29.69 23.98
N PHE A 858 5.56 30.81 24.16
CA PHE A 858 5.60 31.76 25.28
C PHE A 858 6.84 32.68 25.25
N THR A 859 6.58 33.97 24.99
CA THR A 859 7.58 35.07 25.07
C THR A 859 6.95 36.36 25.58
N SER A 860 5.76 36.67 25.06
CA SER A 860 5.15 38.01 25.12
C SER A 860 3.65 37.86 24.76
N ILE A 861 2.94 37.05 25.54
CA ILE A 861 2.01 36.08 24.96
C ILE A 861 0.64 36.59 24.46
N GLY A 862 -0.17 37.39 25.16
CA GLY A 862 -0.10 37.88 26.54
C GLY A 862 -1.35 37.49 27.35
N GLY A 863 -1.40 37.94 28.61
CA GLY A 863 -2.57 37.76 29.48
C GLY A 863 -2.55 36.46 30.31
N GLN A 864 -3.55 35.61 30.10
CA GLN A 864 -3.90 34.48 30.98
C GLN A 864 -2.80 33.45 31.27
N ALA A 865 -2.93 32.79 32.42
CA ALA A 865 -1.98 31.85 33.00
C ALA A 865 -2.00 30.47 32.31
N ARG A 866 -1.47 30.41 31.09
CA ARG A 866 -1.37 29.21 30.23
C ARG A 866 0.08 29.07 29.69
N ASN A 867 0.45 27.96 29.03
CA ASN A 867 1.82 27.81 28.46
C ASN A 867 1.96 27.21 27.03
N ARG A 868 1.64 25.92 26.75
CA ARG A 868 2.05 25.29 25.47
C ARG A 868 1.13 24.23 24.78
N ILE A 869 -0.17 24.15 25.14
CA ILE A 869 -1.39 23.67 24.41
C ILE A 869 -2.60 24.21 25.18
N ALA A 870 -3.73 24.53 24.54
CA ALA A 870 -5.08 24.56 25.15
C ALA A 870 -6.18 24.82 24.09
N ALA A 871 -7.37 25.31 24.48
CA ALA A 871 -8.53 25.63 23.64
C ALA A 871 -9.29 26.91 24.00
N LEU A 872 -10.34 27.24 23.22
CA LEU A 872 -11.00 28.54 23.10
C LEU A 872 -12.55 28.41 23.09
N ASP A 873 -13.23 29.48 22.67
CA ASP A 873 -14.63 29.48 22.21
C ASP A 873 -14.91 30.71 21.31
N ALA A 874 -16.07 30.74 20.64
CA ALA A 874 -16.59 31.77 19.72
C ALA A 874 -15.76 32.10 18.45
N THR A 875 -16.44 32.69 17.45
CA THR A 875 -16.05 33.07 16.06
C THR A 875 -14.77 33.94 15.92
N SER A 876 -13.63 33.48 16.42
CA SER A 876 -12.62 34.40 16.99
C SER A 876 -11.36 33.77 17.60
N GLY A 877 -11.54 32.59 18.21
CA GLY A 877 -10.65 32.08 19.24
C GLY A 877 -10.55 32.96 20.52
N ASN A 878 -11.49 32.83 21.47
CA ASN A 878 -11.45 33.53 22.77
C ASN A 878 -11.22 32.69 24.06
N ALA A 879 -12.13 31.79 24.46
CA ALA A 879 -12.31 31.49 25.91
C ALA A 879 -11.55 30.30 26.55
N THR A 880 -11.86 29.04 26.17
CA THR A 880 -11.89 27.88 27.10
C THR A 880 -10.58 27.05 27.30
N ALA A 881 -10.49 25.81 26.79
CA ALA A 881 -10.16 24.64 27.63
C ALA A 881 -8.68 24.23 27.83
N LEU A 882 -8.41 23.34 28.80
CA LEU A 882 -7.14 23.05 29.52
C LEU A 882 -5.87 22.61 28.73
N VAL A 883 -4.76 22.33 29.43
CA VAL A 883 -3.37 22.55 28.96
C VAL A 883 -2.46 21.31 28.89
N SER A 884 -1.59 21.26 27.87
CA SER A 884 -0.45 20.31 27.68
C SER A 884 0.74 20.99 26.95
N ASN A 885 1.91 20.37 26.68
CA ASN A 885 3.16 21.13 26.45
C ASN A 885 4.35 20.45 25.74
N ALA A 886 5.37 21.28 25.42
CA ALA A 886 6.43 21.02 24.46
C ALA A 886 7.87 21.28 24.89
N ASN A 887 8.79 20.67 24.12
CA ASN A 887 10.00 21.37 23.66
C ASN A 887 10.26 21.18 22.14
N ASN A 888 10.82 20.05 21.69
CA ASN A 888 11.49 19.91 20.38
C ASN A 888 10.57 19.78 19.12
N SER A 889 10.93 18.95 18.12
CA SER A 889 10.66 19.24 16.70
C SER A 889 9.93 18.15 15.87
N VAL A 890 8.64 17.94 16.15
CA VAL A 890 7.60 18.36 15.19
C VAL A 890 7.53 17.62 13.82
N LEU A 891 7.14 16.32 13.75
CA LEU A 891 6.79 15.60 12.49
C LEU A 891 5.77 14.37 12.37
N THR A 892 4.42 14.46 12.54
CA THR A 892 3.30 13.57 12.01
C THR A 892 1.86 13.90 12.51
N LEU A 893 0.72 13.59 11.83
CA LEU A 893 -0.64 13.76 12.46
C LEU A 893 -1.85 13.05 11.79
N ALA A 894 -2.59 12.15 12.47
CA ALA A 894 -3.85 11.52 11.94
C ALA A 894 -5.15 12.22 12.43
N LEU A 895 -6.30 12.14 11.74
CA LEU A 895 -7.57 12.82 12.13
C LEU A 895 -8.85 11.91 11.96
N SER A 896 -9.66 11.79 13.02
CA SER A 896 -10.93 11.02 13.23
C SER A 896 -11.37 11.11 14.72
N GLY A 897 -12.44 10.40 15.13
CA GLY A 897 -12.72 10.07 16.54
C GLY A 897 -13.64 10.94 17.43
N THR A 898 -13.53 10.74 18.76
CA THR A 898 -14.41 11.11 19.91
C THR A 898 -13.78 11.52 21.31
N THR A 899 -12.46 11.70 21.48
CA THR A 899 -11.73 11.97 22.76
C THR A 899 -11.34 13.46 22.88
N VAL A 900 -10.07 13.82 23.16
CA VAL A 900 -9.33 14.99 22.65
C VAL A 900 -7.85 14.98 23.12
N TYR A 901 -6.90 14.46 22.32
CA TYR A 901 -5.45 14.75 22.44
C TYR A 901 -4.68 14.72 21.11
N ALA A 902 -3.34 14.91 21.12
CA ALA A 902 -2.47 15.09 19.95
C ALA A 902 -1.00 14.58 20.17
N GLY A 903 -0.07 14.79 19.25
CA GLY A 903 1.24 14.12 19.28
C GLY A 903 2.29 14.58 20.32
N GLY A 904 3.45 13.87 20.35
CA GLY A 904 4.66 14.57 19.91
C GLY A 904 6.07 13.97 20.07
N ASP A 905 7.12 14.77 19.77
CA ASP A 905 8.53 14.53 20.13
C ASP A 905 9.26 15.82 20.54
N PHE A 906 10.29 15.60 21.36
CA PHE A 906 10.80 16.46 22.43
C PHE A 906 11.80 15.59 23.21
N THR A 907 12.36 16.08 24.32
CA THR A 907 12.68 15.14 25.41
C THR A 907 11.41 14.43 25.88
N THR A 908 10.33 15.22 26.04
CA THR A 908 9.13 14.88 26.81
C THR A 908 7.93 15.79 26.48
N ILE A 909 6.74 15.24 26.18
CA ILE A 909 5.44 15.93 26.31
C ILE A 909 5.19 16.13 27.78
N ASN A 910 4.71 17.29 28.22
CA ASN A 910 4.28 17.48 29.61
C ASN A 910 5.32 17.00 30.66
N ASN A 911 6.61 17.00 30.31
CA ASN A 911 7.74 16.44 31.08
C ASN A 911 7.79 14.91 31.27
N GLU A 912 6.95 14.15 30.56
CA GLU A 912 6.93 12.70 30.52
C GLU A 912 7.71 12.11 29.33
N PRO A 913 8.43 10.99 29.50
CA PRO A 913 8.85 10.10 28.42
C PRO A 913 7.97 8.83 28.39
N SER A 914 7.91 8.11 29.52
CA SER A 914 7.29 6.78 29.67
C SER A 914 7.73 5.78 28.57
N SER A 915 6.93 4.74 28.32
CA SER A 915 7.05 3.90 27.11
C SER A 915 6.55 4.64 25.84
N ARG A 916 5.97 5.82 26.02
CA ARG A 916 5.70 6.94 25.08
C ARG A 916 4.28 7.19 24.52
N LEU A 917 3.18 6.72 25.11
CA LEU A 917 1.83 7.20 24.72
C LEU A 917 0.91 7.51 25.92
N ALA A 918 0.47 8.75 26.13
CA ALA A 918 -0.51 9.10 27.16
C ALA A 918 -1.94 8.67 26.84
N ILE A 919 -2.76 8.53 27.89
CA ILE A 919 -4.19 8.20 27.81
C ILE A 919 -4.98 9.17 28.71
N ILE A 920 -6.06 9.77 28.19
CA ILE A 920 -6.83 10.81 28.91
C ILE A 920 -8.35 10.58 28.76
N LEU A 921 -9.08 10.78 29.86
CA LEU A 921 -10.54 10.60 29.96
C LEU A 921 -11.28 11.95 29.85
N MET A 922 -12.62 11.93 29.96
CA MET A 922 -13.56 13.06 29.79
C MET A 922 -13.47 14.22 30.80
N ALA A 923 -12.30 14.46 31.40
CA ALA A 923 -12.05 15.54 32.37
C ALA A 923 -11.78 16.90 31.68
N LEU A 924 -12.66 17.30 30.76
CA LEU A 924 -12.50 18.51 29.94
C LEU A 924 -12.97 19.75 30.71
N THR A 925 -12.02 20.62 31.10
CA THR A 925 -12.26 21.84 31.90
C THR A 925 -11.77 23.11 31.19
N PRO A 926 -12.23 24.31 31.62
CA PRO A 926 -11.43 25.54 31.50
C PRO A 926 -10.12 25.47 32.29
#